data_AF-A0A3D5ULE3-F1
#
_entry.id   AF-A0A3D5ULE3-F1
#
_cell.length_a   1.000
_cell.length_b   1.000
_cell.length_c   1.000
_cell.angle_alpha   90.00
_cell.angle_beta   90.00
_cell.angle_gamma   90.00
#
_symmetry.space_group_name_H-M   'P 1'
#
loop_
_entity.id
_entity.type
_entity.pdbx_description
1 polymer ?
#
loop_
_entity_poly.entity_id
_entity_poly.type
_entity_poly.pdbx_seq_one_letter_code
_entity_poly.pdbx_strand_id
1 'polypeptide(L)'
;MIVDEKGRPVDYRFVEVNDAFERYTGLKKEFVEGRRVLEIIPTLSDGDFDWIGEYGKIAFQPGSSKSFREYFAPLKRWYKVFVHSVEEGYFATVFVDETPLVEEEYEKRMIHTMLTDIIFELDASYVFTKVIANNENILFASRDEIIGSPFHAYLSEELYRKFERAFQSAKDNQGTEMVWYQSPKKEDDRWFEARIKFFADKYLVSVTDITEQRKLQERYEEVALNYQVLADYTWDWEVWEDRNGVVRYVSPDAKRISGYDAEAFIKDPKLFSTIILEEDRSVWRKHRHGLSDRSGERSIVFRIQTKAGKVKYLRHSCRPAYDRNQEYLGYRSYNTDITQEIEMKERLIESEKHYRLLAEYALDIIWVYNVAEDRFTYISSSVEKYTGFTVEELMQKSFHQTIKEPYEGFIDQKMEELLREFKNNPKEPKEYRIEAQQYCRDGSLLWIEANIKPRYNEKGEIEFVGVSRNVEERKEAERQLTYTATHDQITGLFNRIVFEEKMAEIEEKKIAPVTLVLFDVNGLKLINEAFGNQTGDQALRTVGEVLQSHVEKNDLAARIGGDEFALLLFNLPYEEGKRKLQQIQRAFYQQKIGGEMKLSVSAGWATKTSDKNDIFDVHKKAEKHLYRRKLSQHESFSHHTVQLVMNVLHEKNLREKEHSLRVSELCVATGKAMNFSTDDLNELHMLGMLHDIGKIGIDESILNKPGKLTDEEYNEIKRHPEIGYRILSTVNEYAALSGAVLSHHERFDGKGYPQKLKGEKIPIFARIIAIADAYDAMTSDR
;
A
#
# COMPACT_ATOMS: atom_id res chain seq x y z
N MET A 1 -86.39 73.53 23.02
CA MET A 1 -85.51 72.34 23.10
C MET A 1 -86.35 71.16 23.55
N ILE A 2 -86.10 69.96 23.04
CA ILE A 2 -86.80 68.72 23.41
C ILE A 2 -85.79 67.80 24.11
N VAL A 3 -86.17 67.25 25.27
CA VAL A 3 -85.28 66.43 26.11
C VAL A 3 -85.83 65.02 26.32
N ASP A 4 -84.94 64.06 26.59
CA ASP A 4 -85.29 62.71 27.01
C ASP A 4 -85.72 62.65 28.50
N GLU A 5 -86.11 61.46 28.96
CA GLU A 5 -86.51 61.20 30.36
C GLU A 5 -85.41 61.49 31.39
N LYS A 6 -84.15 61.65 30.95
CA LYS A 6 -83.00 62.00 31.79
C LYS A 6 -82.64 63.49 31.70
N GLY A 7 -83.46 64.30 31.03
CA GLY A 7 -83.27 65.73 30.86
C GLY A 7 -82.20 66.11 29.82
N ARG A 8 -81.76 65.17 28.97
CA ARG A 8 -80.74 65.44 27.95
C ARG A 8 -81.38 65.94 26.65
N PRO A 9 -80.82 66.98 26.00
CA PRO A 9 -81.29 67.44 24.70
C PRO A 9 -81.23 66.31 23.67
N VAL A 10 -82.35 66.01 23.01
CA VAL A 10 -82.43 64.97 21.96
C VAL A 10 -82.98 65.49 20.64
N ASP A 11 -83.67 66.63 20.65
CA ASP A 11 -84.20 67.26 19.43
C ASP A 11 -84.55 68.72 19.72
N TYR A 12 -84.88 69.51 18.71
CA TYR A 12 -85.49 70.83 18.90
C TYR A 12 -86.52 71.13 17.82
N ARG A 13 -87.45 72.03 18.14
CA ARG A 13 -88.51 72.45 17.24
C ARG A 13 -88.25 73.88 16.77
N PHE A 14 -88.42 74.12 15.48
CA PHE A 14 -88.39 75.48 14.95
C PHE A 14 -89.65 76.21 15.39
N VAL A 15 -89.47 77.30 16.14
CA VAL A 15 -90.57 78.18 16.56
C VAL A 15 -90.84 79.21 15.47
N GLU A 16 -89.79 79.86 14.98
CA GLU A 16 -89.85 80.87 13.94
C GLU A 16 -88.53 80.88 13.14
N VAL A 17 -88.60 81.14 11.84
CA VAL A 17 -87.43 81.44 10.99
C VAL A 17 -87.67 82.66 10.10
N ASN A 18 -86.58 83.33 9.69
CA ASN A 18 -86.60 84.50 8.81
C ASN A 18 -86.09 84.18 7.39
N ASP A 19 -86.24 85.12 6.46
CA ASP A 19 -85.80 84.95 5.05
C ASP A 19 -84.29 84.71 4.90
N ALA A 20 -83.49 85.21 5.86
CA ALA A 20 -82.05 84.98 5.86
C ALA A 20 -81.72 83.50 6.12
N PHE A 21 -82.44 82.85 7.02
CA PHE A 21 -82.32 81.42 7.25
C PHE A 21 -82.62 80.61 5.98
N GLU A 22 -83.69 80.93 5.26
CA GLU A 22 -84.02 80.25 4.00
C GLU A 22 -82.91 80.41 2.96
N ARG A 23 -82.37 81.63 2.83
CA ARG A 23 -81.32 81.93 1.86
C ARG A 23 -80.02 81.18 2.16
N TYR A 24 -79.63 81.11 3.43
CA TYR A 24 -78.36 80.50 3.82
C TYR A 24 -78.44 78.99 3.94
N THR A 25 -79.59 78.43 4.33
CA THR A 25 -79.75 76.99 4.53
C THR A 25 -80.43 76.28 3.36
N GLY A 26 -81.15 77.01 2.51
CA GLY A 26 -82.00 76.44 1.46
C GLY A 26 -83.32 75.83 1.97
N LEU A 27 -83.57 75.82 3.28
CA LEU A 27 -84.78 75.25 3.87
C LEU A 27 -85.89 76.29 3.96
N LYS A 28 -87.02 76.02 3.29
CA LYS A 28 -88.18 76.93 3.25
C LYS A 28 -88.94 76.96 4.59
N LYS A 29 -89.27 78.16 5.06
CA LYS A 29 -90.02 78.50 6.27
C LYS A 29 -91.28 77.66 6.44
N GLU A 30 -92.09 77.57 5.38
CA GLU A 30 -93.35 76.81 5.35
C GLU A 30 -93.17 75.32 5.68
N PHE A 31 -91.97 74.76 5.44
CA PHE A 31 -91.67 73.35 5.65
C PHE A 31 -90.95 73.06 6.97
N VAL A 32 -90.46 74.08 7.67
CA VAL A 32 -89.66 73.91 8.89
C VAL A 32 -90.36 74.40 10.15
N GLU A 33 -91.16 75.46 10.09
CA GLU A 33 -91.83 76.01 11.27
C GLU A 33 -92.79 75.01 11.91
N GLY A 34 -92.72 74.90 13.23
CA GLY A 34 -93.51 73.94 14.01
C GLY A 34 -93.00 72.49 13.97
N ARG A 35 -92.04 72.15 13.09
CA ARG A 35 -91.48 70.80 12.96
C ARG A 35 -90.18 70.65 13.73
N ARG A 36 -89.83 69.40 14.02
CA ARG A 36 -88.61 69.03 14.73
C ARG A 36 -87.42 68.98 13.78
N VAL A 37 -86.22 69.30 14.25
CA VAL A 37 -85.04 69.34 13.37
C VAL A 37 -84.70 67.97 12.82
N LEU A 38 -84.84 66.91 13.61
CA LEU A 38 -84.58 65.55 13.14
C LEU A 38 -85.64 65.03 12.14
N GLU A 39 -86.79 65.69 12.02
CA GLU A 39 -87.75 65.38 10.94
C GLU A 39 -87.36 66.03 9.60
N ILE A 40 -86.62 67.13 9.65
CA ILE A 40 -86.22 67.91 8.47
C ILE A 40 -84.83 67.46 8.01
N ILE A 41 -83.93 67.23 8.97
CA ILE A 41 -82.55 66.80 8.76
C ILE A 41 -82.31 65.58 9.68
N PRO A 42 -82.76 64.38 9.28
CA PRO A 42 -82.61 63.16 10.09
C PRO A 42 -81.14 62.82 10.37
N THR A 43 -80.24 63.20 9.47
CA THR A 43 -78.80 62.93 9.58
C THR A 43 -78.04 63.93 10.45
N LEU A 44 -78.74 64.88 11.09
CA LEU A 44 -78.07 65.91 11.91
C LEU A 44 -77.32 65.31 13.10
N SER A 45 -77.81 64.18 13.63
CA SER A 45 -77.16 63.43 14.71
C SER A 45 -76.01 62.54 14.26
N ASP A 46 -75.84 62.34 12.95
CA ASP A 46 -74.84 61.42 12.38
C ASP A 46 -73.49 62.10 12.11
N GLY A 47 -73.40 63.43 12.31
CA GLY A 47 -72.17 64.19 12.15
C GLY A 47 -71.28 64.16 13.39
N ASP A 48 -69.98 64.37 13.20
CA ASP A 48 -68.98 64.41 14.29
C ASP A 48 -69.23 65.53 15.31
N PHE A 49 -70.02 66.54 14.93
CA PHE A 49 -70.40 67.65 15.79
C PHE A 49 -71.85 67.52 16.28
N ASP A 50 -72.02 67.46 17.61
CA ASP A 50 -73.32 67.34 18.25
C ASP A 50 -74.07 68.68 18.29
N TRP A 51 -74.74 69.00 17.18
CA TRP A 51 -75.52 70.23 17.03
C TRP A 51 -76.64 70.37 18.08
N ILE A 52 -77.32 69.28 18.40
CA ILE A 52 -78.47 69.29 19.31
C ILE A 52 -77.98 69.45 20.75
N GLY A 53 -76.94 68.73 21.15
CA GLY A 53 -76.33 68.86 22.47
C GLY A 53 -75.71 70.23 22.69
N GLU A 54 -75.01 70.80 21.71
CA GLU A 54 -74.41 72.14 21.83
C GLU A 54 -75.46 73.24 21.96
N TYR A 55 -76.54 73.20 21.17
CA TYR A 55 -77.66 74.13 21.37
C TYR A 55 -78.38 73.87 22.69
N GLY A 56 -78.49 72.60 23.10
CA GLY A 56 -79.06 72.19 24.38
C GLY A 56 -78.35 72.80 25.58
N LYS A 57 -77.01 72.75 25.61
CA LYS A 57 -76.19 73.36 26.67
C LYS A 57 -76.48 74.84 26.84
N ILE A 58 -76.70 75.55 25.74
CA ILE A 58 -76.99 76.99 25.74
C ILE A 58 -78.46 77.23 26.12
N ALA A 59 -79.40 76.49 25.53
CA ALA A 59 -80.84 76.68 25.72
C ALA A 59 -81.31 76.56 27.19
N PHE A 60 -80.62 75.77 28.02
CA PHE A 60 -80.94 75.62 29.46
C PHE A 60 -80.22 76.62 30.37
N GLN A 61 -79.52 77.60 29.80
CA GLN A 61 -78.84 78.66 30.55
C GLN A 61 -79.32 80.03 30.05
N PRO A 62 -80.41 80.59 30.63
CA PRO A 62 -80.99 81.85 30.18
C PRO A 62 -79.95 82.98 30.11
N GLY A 63 -79.91 83.70 28.98
CA GLY A 63 -78.97 84.81 28.73
C GLY A 63 -77.57 84.38 28.27
N SER A 64 -77.27 83.09 28.16
CA SER A 64 -75.97 82.62 27.65
C SER A 64 -75.89 82.74 26.13
N SER A 65 -74.69 82.99 25.59
CA SER A 65 -74.42 83.01 24.15
C SER A 65 -73.11 82.33 23.82
N LYS A 66 -73.04 81.65 22.67
CA LYS A 66 -71.82 81.04 22.14
C LYS A 66 -71.74 81.26 20.65
N SER A 67 -70.51 81.41 20.14
CA SER A 67 -70.25 81.35 18.70
C SER A 67 -69.20 80.30 18.40
N PHE A 68 -69.37 79.60 17.30
CA PHE A 68 -68.42 78.60 16.82
C PHE A 68 -68.49 78.51 15.30
N ARG A 69 -67.44 77.97 14.70
CA ARG A 69 -67.35 77.70 13.27
C ARG A 69 -67.39 76.20 13.11
N GLU A 70 -68.30 75.71 12.29
CA GLU A 70 -68.44 74.26 12.10
C GLU A 70 -68.90 73.93 10.69
N TYR A 71 -68.47 72.77 10.20
CA TYR A 71 -68.91 72.26 8.91
C TYR A 71 -70.29 71.63 9.05
N PHE A 72 -71.25 72.18 8.30
CA PHE A 72 -72.59 71.63 8.25
C PHE A 72 -72.70 70.63 7.11
N ALA A 73 -72.36 69.38 7.42
CA ALA A 73 -72.33 68.27 6.47
C ALA A 73 -73.59 68.12 5.59
N PRO A 74 -74.83 68.28 6.11
CA PRO A 74 -76.04 68.15 5.29
C PRO A 74 -76.11 69.14 4.13
N LEU A 75 -75.57 70.35 4.29
CA LEU A 75 -75.55 71.39 3.25
C LEU A 75 -74.18 71.56 2.59
N LYS A 76 -73.19 70.77 3.02
CA LYS A 76 -71.81 70.78 2.55
C LYS A 76 -71.14 72.16 2.61
N ARG A 77 -71.42 72.95 3.65
CA ARG A 77 -70.91 74.32 3.81
C ARG A 77 -70.34 74.56 5.19
N TRP A 78 -69.36 75.46 5.28
CA TRP A 78 -68.85 75.95 6.56
C TRP A 78 -69.71 77.11 7.04
N TYR A 79 -70.24 77.02 8.27
CA TYR A 79 -70.97 78.11 8.88
C TYR A 79 -70.29 78.59 10.16
N LYS A 80 -70.30 79.91 10.33
CA LYS A 80 -70.15 80.53 11.64
C LYS A 80 -71.52 80.70 12.26
N VAL A 81 -71.73 80.04 13.39
CA VAL A 81 -73.00 79.98 14.09
C VAL A 81 -72.90 80.76 15.39
N PHE A 82 -73.89 81.61 15.63
CA PHE A 82 -74.09 82.31 16.89
C PHE A 82 -75.38 81.81 17.51
N VAL A 83 -75.31 81.23 18.70
CA VAL A 83 -76.48 80.74 19.46
C VAL A 83 -76.62 81.52 20.76
N HIS A 84 -77.85 81.91 21.09
CA HIS A 84 -78.17 82.64 22.32
C HIS A 84 -79.45 82.08 22.96
N SER A 85 -79.44 81.87 24.28
CA SER A 85 -80.64 81.46 25.02
C SER A 85 -81.47 82.67 25.41
N VAL A 86 -82.71 82.69 24.95
CA VAL A 86 -83.66 83.77 25.19
C VAL A 86 -84.39 83.54 26.52
N GLU A 87 -84.87 82.33 26.73
CA GLU A 87 -85.53 81.85 27.95
C GLU A 87 -85.17 80.37 28.17
N GLU A 88 -85.44 79.82 29.36
CA GLU A 88 -85.09 78.44 29.66
C GLU A 88 -85.79 77.46 28.70
N GLY A 89 -85.00 76.64 28.01
CA GLY A 89 -85.48 75.71 26.98
C GLY A 89 -85.63 76.33 25.58
N TYR A 90 -85.42 77.64 25.40
CA TYR A 90 -85.51 78.35 24.12
C TYR A 90 -84.17 78.98 23.72
N PHE A 91 -83.88 78.98 22.42
CA PHE A 91 -82.66 79.58 21.87
C PHE A 91 -82.92 80.17 20.48
N ALA A 92 -82.13 81.18 20.12
CA ALA A 92 -82.08 81.79 18.80
C ALA A 92 -80.70 81.57 18.17
N THR A 93 -80.65 81.31 16.86
CA THR A 93 -79.39 81.06 16.12
C THR A 93 -79.25 81.94 14.89
N VAL A 94 -78.04 82.42 14.62
CA VAL A 94 -77.68 83.12 13.38
C VAL A 94 -76.58 82.34 12.67
N PHE A 95 -76.72 82.13 11.36
CA PHE A 95 -75.75 81.44 10.50
C PHE A 95 -75.11 82.41 9.51
N VAL A 96 -73.79 82.31 9.32
CA VAL A 96 -73.02 83.04 8.28
C VAL A 96 -72.19 82.02 7.51
N ASP A 97 -72.32 81.98 6.17
CA ASP A 97 -71.54 81.08 5.30
C ASP A 97 -70.09 81.61 5.15
N GLU A 98 -69.11 80.81 5.57
CA GLU A 98 -67.68 81.13 5.50
C GLU A 98 -66.89 80.20 4.55
N THR A 99 -67.57 79.38 3.75
CA THR A 99 -66.94 78.38 2.85
C THR A 99 -65.83 78.95 1.94
N PRO A 100 -66.00 80.09 1.26
CA PRO A 100 -64.99 80.61 0.32
C PRO A 100 -63.66 81.01 0.99
N LEU A 101 -63.70 81.41 2.26
CA LEU A 101 -62.52 81.89 2.99
C LEU A 101 -61.59 80.73 3.38
N VAL A 102 -62.18 79.57 3.70
CA VAL A 102 -61.45 78.37 4.14
C VAL A 102 -60.73 77.70 2.98
N GLU A 103 -61.31 77.71 1.78
CA GLU A 103 -60.71 77.12 0.58
C GLU A 103 -59.44 77.86 0.14
N GLU A 104 -59.43 79.20 0.19
CA GLU A 104 -58.27 80.02 -0.20
C GLU A 104 -57.06 79.84 0.75
N GLU A 105 -57.31 79.74 2.07
CA GLU A 105 -56.25 79.52 3.06
C GLU A 105 -55.60 78.14 2.91
N TYR A 106 -56.38 77.12 2.56
CA TYR A 106 -55.88 75.76 2.40
C TYR A 106 -55.02 75.61 1.14
N GLU A 107 -55.44 76.24 0.03
CA GLU A 107 -54.70 76.24 -1.24
C GLU A 107 -53.30 76.88 -1.08
N LYS A 108 -53.22 78.04 -0.42
CA LYS A 108 -51.94 78.70 -0.10
C LYS A 108 -51.03 77.83 0.76
N ARG A 109 -51.60 77.14 1.75
CA ARG A 109 -50.83 76.25 2.65
C ARG A 109 -50.30 75.03 1.90
N MET A 110 -51.09 74.47 0.97
CA MET A 110 -50.69 73.29 0.19
C MET A 110 -49.51 73.58 -0.74
N ILE A 111 -49.53 74.71 -1.46
CA ILE A 111 -48.42 75.14 -2.32
C ILE A 111 -47.14 75.33 -1.50
N HIS A 112 -47.24 75.94 -0.31
CA HIS A 112 -46.06 76.21 0.52
C HIS A 112 -45.43 74.92 1.12
N THR A 113 -46.20 73.85 1.28
CA THR A 113 -45.72 72.59 1.89
C THR A 113 -45.02 71.67 0.88
N MET A 114 -45.20 71.90 -0.44
CA MET A 114 -44.56 71.14 -1.51
C MET A 114 -43.27 71.84 -1.96
N LEU A 115 -42.15 71.57 -1.28
CA LEU A 115 -40.81 71.97 -1.73
C LEU A 115 -40.38 71.11 -2.94
N THR A 116 -40.85 71.43 -4.14
CA THR A 116 -40.59 70.64 -5.36
C THR A 116 -40.14 71.47 -6.55
N ASP A 117 -39.47 70.82 -7.51
CA ASP A 117 -38.82 71.46 -8.64
C ASP A 117 -39.83 72.05 -9.64
N ILE A 118 -40.95 71.35 -9.83
CA ILE A 118 -42.08 71.77 -10.67
C ILE A 118 -43.40 71.46 -9.96
N ILE A 119 -44.40 72.32 -10.15
CA ILE A 119 -45.79 72.13 -9.78
C ILE A 119 -46.65 72.41 -11.01
N PHE A 120 -47.46 71.42 -11.39
CA PHE A 120 -48.49 71.52 -12.41
C PHE A 120 -49.86 71.54 -11.74
N GLU A 121 -50.71 72.48 -12.15
CA GLU A 121 -52.14 72.47 -11.85
C GLU A 121 -52.88 72.02 -13.10
N LEU A 122 -53.80 71.07 -12.94
CA LEU A 122 -54.66 70.59 -14.01
C LEU A 122 -56.12 70.66 -13.62
N ASP A 123 -56.99 70.88 -14.60
CA ASP A 123 -58.43 70.77 -14.40
C ASP A 123 -58.92 69.31 -14.35
N ALA A 124 -60.21 69.11 -14.12
CA ALA A 124 -60.84 67.79 -14.12
C ALA A 124 -60.74 67.02 -15.45
N SER A 125 -60.38 67.68 -16.55
CA SER A 125 -60.17 67.10 -17.88
C SER A 125 -58.67 66.84 -18.18
N TYR A 126 -57.80 66.98 -17.18
CA TYR A 126 -56.34 66.83 -17.29
C TYR A 126 -55.68 67.86 -18.23
N VAL A 127 -56.25 69.05 -18.36
CA VAL A 127 -55.64 70.16 -19.08
C VAL A 127 -54.84 71.01 -18.10
N PHE A 128 -53.60 71.36 -18.46
CA PHE A 128 -52.77 72.21 -17.59
C PHE A 128 -53.37 73.62 -17.50
N THR A 129 -53.71 74.05 -16.28
CA THR A 129 -54.22 75.40 -16.01
C THR A 129 -53.13 76.33 -15.51
N LYS A 130 -52.10 75.78 -14.84
CA LYS A 130 -51.01 76.55 -14.26
C LYS A 130 -49.74 75.72 -14.14
N VAL A 131 -48.60 76.37 -14.31
CA VAL A 131 -47.26 75.77 -14.14
C VAL A 131 -46.41 76.68 -13.28
N ILE A 132 -45.81 76.12 -12.24
CA ILE A 132 -44.79 76.78 -11.41
C ILE A 132 -43.55 75.90 -11.47
N ALA A 133 -42.43 76.41 -11.96
CA ALA A 133 -41.18 75.67 -12.00
C ALA A 133 -40.05 76.55 -11.47
N ASN A 134 -39.22 75.99 -10.59
CA ASN A 134 -38.03 76.69 -10.09
C ASN A 134 -36.93 76.79 -11.15
N ASN A 135 -36.92 75.86 -12.11
CA ASN A 135 -35.98 75.83 -13.23
C ASN A 135 -36.69 75.39 -14.51
N GLU A 136 -36.73 76.25 -15.53
CA GLU A 136 -37.43 75.98 -16.79
C GLU A 136 -36.78 74.86 -17.61
N ASN A 137 -35.49 74.57 -17.40
CA ASN A 137 -34.79 73.49 -18.10
C ASN A 137 -35.28 72.08 -17.71
N ILE A 138 -36.06 71.97 -16.63
CA ILE A 138 -36.64 70.70 -16.16
C ILE A 138 -38.00 70.45 -16.82
N LEU A 139 -38.66 71.48 -17.37
CA LEU A 139 -39.92 71.34 -18.08
C LEU A 139 -39.72 70.61 -19.43
N PHE A 140 -40.71 69.81 -19.83
CA PHE A 140 -40.69 69.08 -21.10
C PHE A 140 -41.06 69.96 -22.31
N ALA A 141 -41.67 71.14 -22.10
CA ALA A 141 -41.95 72.17 -23.09
C ALA A 141 -41.95 73.56 -22.43
N SER A 142 -42.05 74.65 -23.20
CA SER A 142 -42.11 76.00 -22.61
C SER A 142 -43.43 76.22 -21.85
N ARG A 143 -43.46 77.12 -20.87
CA ARG A 143 -44.65 77.36 -20.03
C ARG A 143 -45.88 77.73 -20.86
N ASP A 144 -45.69 78.55 -21.90
CA ASP A 144 -46.77 79.02 -22.76
C ASP A 144 -47.33 77.91 -23.66
N GLU A 145 -46.54 76.88 -23.99
CA GLU A 145 -46.99 75.70 -24.72
C GLU A 145 -47.72 74.70 -23.80
N ILE A 146 -47.28 74.59 -22.54
CA ILE A 146 -47.87 73.67 -21.56
C ILE A 146 -49.25 74.15 -21.11
N ILE A 147 -49.42 75.44 -20.82
CA ILE A 147 -50.71 75.95 -20.33
C ILE A 147 -51.77 75.83 -21.43
N GLY A 148 -52.88 75.16 -21.12
CA GLY A 148 -54.01 74.93 -22.03
C GLY A 148 -53.89 73.67 -22.91
N SER A 149 -52.76 72.96 -22.89
CA SER A 149 -52.62 71.67 -23.58
C SER A 149 -52.99 70.49 -22.68
N PRO A 150 -53.44 69.36 -23.24
CA PRO A 150 -53.82 68.19 -22.45
C PRO A 150 -52.58 67.44 -21.95
N PHE A 151 -52.63 66.89 -20.74
CA PHE A 151 -51.51 66.21 -20.06
C PHE A 151 -50.87 65.09 -20.90
N HIS A 152 -51.70 64.34 -21.64
CA HIS A 152 -51.24 63.23 -22.47
C HIS A 152 -50.39 63.67 -23.69
N ALA A 153 -50.41 64.95 -24.08
CA ALA A 153 -49.71 65.43 -25.28
C ALA A 153 -48.18 65.28 -25.18
N TYR A 154 -47.64 65.20 -23.97
CA TYR A 154 -46.19 65.17 -23.73
C TYR A 154 -45.68 63.83 -23.20
N LEU A 155 -46.56 62.81 -23.08
CA LEU A 155 -46.22 61.52 -22.49
C LEU A 155 -46.38 60.40 -23.52
N SER A 156 -45.60 59.33 -23.38
CA SER A 156 -45.87 58.09 -24.11
C SER A 156 -47.19 57.46 -23.63
N GLU A 157 -47.82 56.62 -24.47
CA GLU A 157 -49.10 55.98 -24.13
C GLU A 157 -48.99 55.14 -22.84
N GLU A 158 -47.87 54.44 -22.64
CA GLU A 158 -47.59 53.65 -21.43
C GLU A 158 -47.48 54.53 -20.18
N LEU A 159 -46.75 55.64 -20.29
CA LEU A 159 -46.55 56.55 -19.18
C LEU A 159 -47.84 57.30 -18.82
N TYR A 160 -48.61 57.71 -19.83
CA TYR A 160 -49.91 58.34 -19.63
C TYR A 160 -50.87 57.40 -18.89
N ARG A 161 -50.98 56.12 -19.26
CA ARG A 161 -51.82 55.15 -18.55
C ARG A 161 -51.41 54.99 -17.08
N LYS A 162 -50.12 55.09 -16.76
CA LYS A 162 -49.63 55.05 -15.38
C LYS A 162 -50.13 56.26 -14.58
N PHE A 163 -50.04 57.45 -15.16
CA PHE A 163 -50.55 58.68 -14.56
C PHE A 163 -52.07 58.71 -14.46
N GLU A 164 -52.79 58.22 -15.47
CA GLU A 164 -54.25 58.16 -15.49
C GLU A 164 -54.80 57.33 -14.31
N ARG A 165 -54.20 56.16 -14.03
CA ARG A 165 -54.55 55.37 -12.84
C ARG A 165 -54.29 56.13 -11.54
N ALA A 166 -53.18 56.85 -11.47
CA ALA A 166 -52.83 57.62 -10.29
C ALA A 166 -53.73 58.84 -10.08
N PHE A 167 -54.15 59.53 -11.16
CA PHE A 167 -55.16 60.59 -11.08
C PHE A 167 -56.50 60.05 -10.56
N GLN A 168 -56.96 58.92 -11.11
CA GLN A 168 -58.21 58.30 -10.66
C GLN A 168 -58.13 57.90 -9.17
N SER A 169 -57.03 57.27 -8.76
CA SER A 169 -56.80 56.89 -7.35
C SER A 169 -56.74 58.11 -6.43
N ALA A 170 -56.07 59.19 -6.84
CA ALA A 170 -55.98 60.42 -6.06
C ALA A 170 -57.36 61.09 -5.86
N LYS A 171 -58.24 60.99 -6.87
CA LYS A 171 -59.63 61.50 -6.79
C LYS A 171 -60.50 60.65 -5.86
N ASP A 172 -60.39 59.33 -5.96
CA ASP A 172 -61.23 58.40 -5.20
C ASP A 172 -60.83 58.34 -3.71
N ASN A 173 -59.52 58.38 -3.41
CA ASN A 173 -59.00 58.18 -2.05
C ASN A 173 -58.72 59.49 -1.29
N GLN A 174 -58.84 60.66 -1.92
CA GLN A 174 -58.47 61.99 -1.38
C GLN A 174 -57.04 62.07 -0.79
N GLY A 175 -56.18 61.11 -1.13
CA GLY A 175 -54.78 61.01 -0.69
C GLY A 175 -53.79 61.56 -1.72
N THR A 176 -52.50 61.52 -1.38
CA THR A 176 -51.40 61.84 -2.31
C THR A 176 -50.91 60.56 -2.97
N GLU A 177 -51.01 60.47 -4.29
CA GLU A 177 -50.49 59.36 -5.09
C GLU A 177 -49.09 59.66 -5.61
N MET A 178 -48.24 58.63 -5.72
CA MET A 178 -46.85 58.77 -6.15
C MET A 178 -46.58 57.98 -7.43
N VAL A 179 -45.95 58.63 -8.41
CA VAL A 179 -45.58 58.05 -9.69
C VAL A 179 -44.12 58.36 -10.00
N TRP A 180 -43.28 57.33 -10.05
CA TRP A 180 -41.90 57.46 -10.55
C TRP A 180 -41.83 57.23 -12.06
N TYR A 181 -41.12 58.09 -12.78
CA TYR A 181 -41.01 58.02 -14.23
C TYR A 181 -39.71 58.64 -14.75
N GLN A 182 -39.27 58.25 -15.94
CA GLN A 182 -38.14 58.87 -16.63
C GLN A 182 -38.65 60.04 -17.50
N SER A 183 -37.79 61.04 -17.73
CA SER A 183 -38.16 62.23 -18.52
C SER A 183 -38.84 61.85 -19.85
N PRO A 184 -39.95 62.51 -20.22
CA PRO A 184 -40.59 62.26 -21.51
C PRO A 184 -39.77 62.79 -22.69
N LYS A 185 -38.77 63.64 -22.45
CA LYS A 185 -37.81 64.09 -23.46
C LYS A 185 -36.84 62.95 -23.77
N LYS A 186 -36.81 62.51 -25.03
CA LYS A 186 -35.93 61.41 -25.49
C LYS A 186 -34.43 61.61 -25.22
N GLU A 187 -33.99 62.84 -25.04
CA GLU A 187 -32.59 63.22 -24.81
C GLU A 187 -32.28 63.42 -23.30
N ASP A 188 -33.22 63.11 -22.42
CA ASP A 188 -33.14 63.37 -20.99
C ASP A 188 -33.32 62.08 -20.17
N ASP A 189 -32.23 61.59 -19.59
CA ASP A 189 -32.21 60.34 -18.80
C ASP A 189 -32.55 60.53 -17.32
N ARG A 190 -33.06 61.72 -16.94
CA ARG A 190 -33.44 62.00 -15.54
C ARG A 190 -34.67 61.22 -15.12
N TRP A 191 -34.68 60.82 -13.85
CA TRP A 191 -35.80 60.19 -13.17
C TRP A 191 -36.52 61.19 -12.28
N PHE A 192 -37.84 61.18 -12.34
CA PHE A 192 -38.71 62.07 -11.61
C PHE A 192 -39.68 61.30 -10.72
N GLU A 193 -39.99 61.87 -9.56
CA GLU A 193 -41.11 61.50 -8.72
C GLU A 193 -42.21 62.54 -8.88
N ALA A 194 -43.38 62.14 -9.36
CA ALA A 194 -44.58 62.95 -9.36
C ALA A 194 -45.48 62.58 -8.17
N ARG A 195 -45.88 63.57 -7.39
CA ARG A 195 -46.87 63.49 -6.31
C ARG A 195 -48.16 64.15 -6.76
N ILE A 196 -49.25 63.40 -6.79
CA ILE A 196 -50.52 63.81 -7.36
C ILE A 196 -51.55 63.90 -6.25
N LYS A 197 -52.29 65.01 -6.21
CA LYS A 197 -53.38 65.21 -5.25
C LYS A 197 -54.57 65.87 -5.91
N PHE A 198 -55.78 65.39 -5.62
CA PHE A 198 -57.03 65.99 -6.09
C PHE A 198 -57.62 66.89 -5.02
N PHE A 199 -57.94 68.15 -5.36
CA PHE A 199 -58.49 69.14 -4.44
C PHE A 199 -59.28 70.21 -5.21
N ALA A 200 -60.45 70.63 -4.68
CA ALA A 200 -61.30 71.68 -5.27
C ALA A 200 -61.54 71.53 -6.79
N ASP A 201 -61.91 70.31 -7.22
CA ASP A 201 -62.15 69.93 -8.62
C ASP A 201 -60.94 70.08 -9.57
N LYS A 202 -59.73 70.12 -9.03
CA LYS A 202 -58.46 70.21 -9.76
C LYS A 202 -57.44 69.18 -9.28
N TYR A 203 -56.44 68.89 -10.11
CA TYR A 203 -55.28 68.09 -9.76
C TYR A 203 -54.05 68.97 -9.57
N LEU A 204 -53.36 68.77 -8.45
CA LEU A 204 -52.03 69.32 -8.21
C LEU A 204 -51.00 68.21 -8.37
N VAL A 205 -50.06 68.39 -9.31
CA VAL A 205 -48.97 67.45 -9.57
C VAL A 205 -47.66 68.13 -9.27
N SER A 206 -46.96 67.62 -8.27
CA SER A 206 -45.68 68.12 -7.80
C SER A 206 -44.58 67.15 -8.25
N VAL A 207 -43.55 67.66 -8.93
CA VAL A 207 -42.51 66.84 -9.57
C VAL A 207 -41.14 67.17 -8.99
N THR A 208 -40.39 66.13 -8.61
CA THR A 208 -39.03 66.21 -8.04
C THR A 208 -38.05 65.33 -8.82
N ASP A 209 -36.85 65.82 -9.12
CA ASP A 209 -35.77 65.01 -9.70
C ASP A 209 -35.15 64.07 -8.65
N ILE A 210 -35.16 62.77 -8.91
CA ILE A 210 -34.65 61.70 -8.02
C ILE A 210 -33.47 60.92 -8.62
N THR A 211 -32.84 61.44 -9.68
CA THR A 211 -31.83 60.72 -10.47
C THR A 211 -30.63 60.24 -9.63
N GLU A 212 -30.07 61.10 -8.77
CA GLU A 212 -28.92 60.76 -7.92
C GLU A 212 -29.26 59.69 -6.86
N GLN A 213 -30.47 59.75 -6.30
CA GLN A 213 -30.92 58.77 -5.30
C GLN A 213 -31.03 57.35 -5.89
N ARG A 214 -31.57 57.24 -7.11
CA ARG A 214 -31.68 55.96 -7.84
C ARG A 214 -30.31 55.34 -8.12
N LYS A 215 -29.35 56.13 -8.63
CA LYS A 215 -27.99 55.64 -8.93
C LYS A 215 -27.23 55.14 -7.70
N LEU A 216 -27.42 55.79 -6.54
CA LEU A 216 -26.77 55.38 -5.30
C LEU A 216 -27.32 54.06 -4.76
N GLN A 217 -28.64 53.85 -4.86
CA GLN A 217 -29.30 52.62 -4.41
C GLN A 217 -28.86 51.41 -5.25
N GLU A 218 -28.85 51.55 -6.58
CA GLU A 218 -28.41 50.48 -7.48
C GLU A 218 -26.95 50.09 -7.22
N ARG A 219 -26.08 51.08 -6.98
CA ARG A 219 -24.67 50.83 -6.63
C ARG A 219 -24.52 50.12 -5.29
N TYR A 220 -25.38 50.40 -4.32
CA TYR A 220 -25.36 49.71 -3.03
C TYR A 220 -25.77 48.24 -3.17
N GLU A 221 -26.82 47.96 -3.94
CA GLU A 221 -27.29 46.60 -4.22
C GLU A 221 -26.24 45.78 -4.99
N GLU A 222 -25.60 46.39 -5.98
CA GLU A 222 -24.50 45.77 -6.74
C GLU A 222 -23.31 45.42 -5.82
N VAL A 223 -22.90 46.34 -4.95
CA VAL A 223 -21.80 46.12 -4.01
C VAL A 223 -22.15 45.04 -2.98
N ALA A 224 -23.37 45.03 -2.45
CA ALA A 224 -23.84 44.00 -1.52
C ALA A 224 -23.86 42.60 -2.17
N LEU A 225 -24.35 42.51 -3.41
CA LEU A 225 -24.32 41.27 -4.19
C LEU A 225 -22.89 40.79 -4.47
N ASN A 226 -21.99 41.69 -4.85
CA ASN A 226 -20.58 41.37 -5.06
C ASN A 226 -19.91 40.80 -3.80
N TYR A 227 -20.19 41.39 -2.63
CA TYR A 227 -19.69 40.87 -1.36
C TYR A 227 -20.27 39.48 -1.03
N GLN A 228 -21.56 39.27 -1.29
CA GLN A 228 -22.19 37.98 -1.06
C GLN A 228 -21.61 36.89 -1.97
N VAL A 229 -21.43 37.15 -3.27
CA VAL A 229 -20.82 36.19 -4.20
C VAL A 229 -19.38 35.84 -3.80
N LEU A 230 -18.57 36.84 -3.43
CA LEU A 230 -17.20 36.59 -2.99
C LEU A 230 -17.14 35.73 -1.72
N ALA A 231 -18.09 35.91 -0.80
CA ALA A 231 -18.14 35.17 0.46
C ALA A 231 -18.75 33.75 0.29
N ASP A 232 -19.80 33.60 -0.52
CA ASP A 232 -20.54 32.33 -0.66
C ASP A 232 -19.81 31.32 -1.56
N TYR A 233 -18.97 31.79 -2.48
CA TYR A 233 -18.21 30.94 -3.41
C TYR A 233 -16.76 30.68 -2.96
N THR A 234 -16.41 30.98 -1.71
CA THR A 234 -15.11 30.54 -1.16
C THR A 234 -15.08 29.02 -1.00
N TRP A 235 -14.00 28.38 -1.45
CA TRP A 235 -13.83 26.93 -1.30
C TRP A 235 -13.45 26.49 0.12
N ASP A 236 -13.14 27.44 0.99
CA ASP A 236 -12.93 27.22 2.41
C ASP A 236 -14.22 27.43 3.19
N TRP A 237 -14.38 26.66 4.27
CA TRP A 237 -15.44 26.89 5.24
C TRP A 237 -15.06 28.10 6.11
N GLU A 238 -15.57 29.26 5.73
CA GLU A 238 -15.38 30.52 6.44
C GLU A 238 -16.43 30.72 7.54
N VAL A 239 -16.00 31.33 8.63
CA VAL A 239 -16.84 31.71 9.76
C VAL A 239 -16.46 33.12 10.20
N TRP A 240 -17.44 34.00 10.35
CA TRP A 240 -17.27 35.29 11.01
C TRP A 240 -18.04 35.30 12.31
N GLU A 241 -17.32 35.51 13.41
CA GLU A 241 -17.83 35.67 14.75
C GLU A 241 -17.62 37.14 15.16
N ASP A 242 -18.65 37.79 15.70
CA ASP A 242 -18.53 39.17 16.17
C ASP A 242 -17.79 39.28 17.52
N ARG A 243 -17.61 40.51 18.00
CA ARG A 243 -16.96 40.81 19.30
C ARG A 243 -17.62 40.16 20.53
N ASN A 244 -18.87 39.73 20.44
CA ASN A 244 -19.60 39.09 21.54
C ASN A 244 -19.61 37.56 21.42
N GLY A 245 -18.92 37.01 20.43
CA GLY A 245 -18.88 35.58 20.17
C GLY A 245 -20.08 35.06 19.37
N VAL A 246 -20.85 35.95 18.74
CA VAL A 246 -22.02 35.56 17.93
C VAL A 246 -21.58 35.30 16.50
N VAL A 247 -21.88 34.12 15.98
CA VAL A 247 -21.61 33.77 14.58
C VAL A 247 -22.53 34.59 13.67
N ARG A 248 -21.93 35.51 12.90
CA ARG A 248 -22.62 36.41 11.97
C ARG A 248 -22.72 35.85 10.56
N TYR A 249 -21.75 35.04 10.17
CA TYR A 249 -21.69 34.46 8.83
C TYR A 249 -20.98 33.12 8.86
N VAL A 250 -21.46 32.18 8.04
CA VAL A 250 -20.83 30.89 7.77
C VAL A 250 -20.97 30.63 6.28
N SER A 251 -19.87 30.31 5.60
CA SER A 251 -19.95 30.05 4.15
C SER A 251 -20.72 28.75 3.86
N PRO A 252 -21.39 28.64 2.71
CA PRO A 252 -22.12 27.43 2.30
C PRO A 252 -21.24 26.17 2.26
N ASP A 253 -19.93 26.33 2.07
CA ASP A 253 -18.96 25.24 2.00
C ASP A 253 -18.83 24.45 3.31
N ALA A 254 -19.31 25.01 4.43
CA ALA A 254 -19.51 24.29 5.69
C ALA A 254 -20.20 22.92 5.50
N LYS A 255 -21.14 22.82 4.56
CA LYS A 255 -21.86 21.58 4.25
C LYS A 255 -20.96 20.52 3.62
N ARG A 256 -20.08 20.90 2.70
CA ARG A 256 -19.16 19.97 2.02
C ARG A 256 -18.14 19.39 3.00
N ILE A 257 -17.65 20.24 3.91
CA ILE A 257 -16.63 19.83 4.87
C ILE A 257 -17.25 19.07 6.05
N SER A 258 -18.26 19.63 6.72
CA SER A 258 -18.84 19.09 7.96
C SER A 258 -20.08 18.21 7.77
N GLY A 259 -20.79 18.34 6.65
CA GLY A 259 -22.11 17.72 6.43
C GLY A 259 -23.29 18.50 7.02
N TYR A 260 -23.06 19.63 7.68
CA TYR A 260 -24.10 20.51 8.22
C TYR A 260 -24.21 21.79 7.38
N ASP A 261 -25.44 22.25 7.13
CA ASP A 261 -25.68 23.52 6.44
C ASP A 261 -25.19 24.71 7.27
N ALA A 262 -24.79 25.80 6.60
CA ALA A 262 -24.31 27.03 7.25
C ALA A 262 -25.26 27.56 8.33
N GLU A 263 -26.57 27.50 8.09
CA GLU A 263 -27.60 27.91 9.06
C GLU A 263 -27.55 27.13 10.37
N ALA A 264 -27.11 25.87 10.36
CA ALA A 264 -27.02 25.06 11.57
C ALA A 264 -25.98 25.62 12.55
N PHE A 265 -24.86 26.13 12.03
CA PHE A 265 -23.81 26.75 12.82
C PHE A 265 -24.19 28.15 13.32
N ILE A 266 -25.03 28.87 12.58
CA ILE A 266 -25.58 30.17 13.03
C ILE A 266 -26.61 29.96 14.14
N LYS A 267 -27.47 28.94 14.03
CA LYS A 267 -28.51 28.61 15.02
C LYS A 267 -27.93 28.03 16.32
N ASP A 268 -26.89 27.19 16.21
CA ASP A 268 -26.18 26.61 17.35
C ASP A 268 -24.67 26.90 17.26
N PRO A 269 -24.21 28.00 17.89
CA PRO A 269 -22.78 28.33 17.95
C PRO A 269 -21.91 27.25 18.61
N LYS A 270 -22.49 26.35 19.43
CA LYS A 270 -21.72 25.25 20.06
C LYS A 270 -21.47 24.09 19.11
N LEU A 271 -22.24 23.96 18.03
CA LEU A 271 -22.14 22.87 17.07
C LEU A 271 -20.70 22.66 16.58
N PHE A 272 -19.98 23.75 16.27
CA PHE A 272 -18.59 23.68 15.83
C PHE A 272 -17.70 22.96 16.85
N SER A 273 -17.83 23.29 18.15
CA SER A 273 -17.05 22.64 19.20
C SER A 273 -17.49 21.19 19.48
N THR A 274 -18.76 20.86 19.21
CA THR A 274 -19.33 19.53 19.43
C THR A 274 -18.81 18.52 18.41
N ILE A 275 -18.69 18.93 17.14
CA ILE A 275 -18.23 18.04 16.05
C ILE A 275 -16.72 17.76 16.10
N ILE A 276 -15.95 18.49 16.92
CA ILE A 276 -14.52 18.19 17.15
C ILE A 276 -14.41 16.91 17.97
N LEU A 277 -13.56 15.98 17.51
CA LEU A 277 -13.27 14.73 18.22
C LEU A 277 -12.80 15.00 19.64
N GLU A 278 -13.18 14.13 20.57
CA GLU A 278 -12.98 14.34 22.01
C GLU A 278 -11.51 14.59 22.38
N GLU A 279 -10.59 13.86 21.75
CA GLU A 279 -9.15 13.96 21.96
C GLU A 279 -8.59 15.34 21.55
N ASP A 280 -9.16 15.94 20.51
CA ASP A 280 -8.65 17.17 19.90
C ASP A 280 -9.30 18.44 20.49
N ARG A 281 -10.37 18.30 21.29
CA ARG A 281 -11.05 19.43 21.98
C ARG A 281 -10.11 20.21 22.90
N SER A 282 -9.07 19.57 23.44
CA SER A 282 -8.07 20.24 24.27
C SER A 282 -7.23 21.25 23.48
N VAL A 283 -6.86 20.91 22.24
CA VAL A 283 -6.14 21.77 21.30
C VAL A 283 -7.02 22.95 20.89
N TRP A 284 -8.28 22.67 20.56
CA TRP A 284 -9.28 23.69 20.25
C TRP A 284 -9.46 24.71 21.40
N ARG A 285 -9.64 24.23 22.63
CA ARG A 285 -9.77 25.12 23.80
C ARG A 285 -8.53 25.99 23.98
N LYS A 286 -7.33 25.43 23.92
CA LYS A 286 -6.08 26.20 24.04
C LYS A 286 -5.97 27.28 22.96
N HIS A 287 -6.34 26.94 21.72
CA HIS A 287 -6.36 27.89 20.62
C HIS A 287 -7.34 29.03 20.90
N ARG A 288 -8.59 28.73 21.25
CA ARG A 288 -9.63 29.73 21.55
C ARG A 288 -9.28 30.65 22.72
N HIS A 289 -8.74 30.11 23.81
CA HIS A 289 -8.32 30.93 24.96
C HIS A 289 -7.10 31.80 24.67
N GLY A 290 -6.31 31.43 23.66
CA GLY A 290 -5.13 32.18 23.25
C GLY A 290 -5.41 33.29 22.23
N LEU A 291 -6.65 33.45 21.77
CA LEU A 291 -7.02 34.52 20.85
C LEU A 291 -7.17 35.85 21.63
N SER A 292 -6.64 36.92 21.05
CA SER A 292 -6.86 38.29 21.52
C SER A 292 -7.10 39.24 20.35
N ASP A 293 -7.66 40.40 20.65
CA ASP A 293 -7.86 41.54 19.72
C ASP A 293 -6.55 42.11 19.15
N ARG A 294 -5.38 41.61 19.58
CA ARG A 294 -4.05 41.94 19.05
C ARG A 294 -3.26 40.72 18.56
N SER A 295 -3.86 39.54 18.59
CA SER A 295 -3.21 38.31 18.12
C SER A 295 -3.08 38.31 16.60
N GLY A 296 -1.93 37.89 16.08
CA GLY A 296 -1.79 37.59 14.65
C GLY A 296 -2.58 36.35 14.24
N GLU A 297 -2.52 35.98 12.96
CA GLU A 297 -3.14 34.75 12.48
C GLU A 297 -2.59 33.53 13.24
N ARG A 298 -3.50 32.69 13.73
CA ARG A 298 -3.16 31.43 14.39
C ARG A 298 -3.81 30.29 13.65
N SER A 299 -3.05 29.22 13.42
CA SER A 299 -3.52 28.02 12.76
C SER A 299 -3.32 26.79 13.64
N ILE A 300 -4.28 25.87 13.61
CA ILE A 300 -4.22 24.56 14.27
C ILE A 300 -4.77 23.49 13.32
N VAL A 301 -4.35 22.25 13.55
CA VAL A 301 -4.91 21.08 12.88
C VAL A 301 -5.60 20.21 13.93
N PHE A 302 -6.83 19.79 13.65
CA PHE A 302 -7.61 18.88 14.48
C PHE A 302 -8.59 18.08 13.65
N ARG A 303 -9.20 17.05 14.24
CA ARG A 303 -10.18 16.21 13.58
C ARG A 303 -11.60 16.59 13.96
N ILE A 304 -12.48 16.53 12.96
CA ILE A 304 -13.94 16.64 13.14
C ILE A 304 -14.62 15.35 12.72
N GLN A 305 -15.77 15.08 13.32
CA GLN A 305 -16.71 14.05 12.88
C GLN A 305 -17.84 14.72 12.10
N THR A 306 -17.97 14.36 10.82
CA THR A 306 -19.02 14.88 9.96
C THR A 306 -20.41 14.39 10.39
N LYS A 307 -21.48 15.00 9.88
CA LYS A 307 -22.87 14.56 10.10
C LYS A 307 -23.11 13.07 9.75
N ALA A 308 -22.36 12.53 8.79
CA ALA A 308 -22.42 11.13 8.38
C ALA A 308 -21.51 10.20 9.22
N GLY A 309 -20.86 10.69 10.26
CA GLY A 309 -19.98 9.93 11.15
C GLY A 309 -18.54 9.77 10.66
N LYS A 310 -18.18 10.25 9.46
CA LYS A 310 -16.82 10.17 8.91
C LYS A 310 -15.89 11.17 9.61
N VAL A 311 -14.67 10.74 9.93
CA VAL A 311 -13.60 11.60 10.48
C VAL A 311 -12.88 12.34 9.35
N LYS A 312 -12.62 13.63 9.55
CA LYS A 312 -11.83 14.48 8.63
C LYS A 312 -10.81 15.30 9.40
N TYR A 313 -9.65 15.55 8.78
CA TYR A 313 -8.65 16.49 9.29
C TYR A 313 -8.93 17.90 8.79
N LEU A 314 -9.03 18.83 9.73
CA LEU A 314 -9.33 20.24 9.47
C LEU A 314 -8.13 21.09 9.86
N ARG A 315 -7.64 21.91 8.92
CA ARG A 315 -6.77 23.03 9.22
C ARG A 315 -7.64 24.24 9.50
N HIS A 316 -7.66 24.70 10.74
CA HIS A 316 -8.41 25.88 11.17
C HIS A 316 -7.44 27.03 11.37
N SER A 317 -7.70 28.14 10.69
CA SER A 317 -6.96 29.38 10.86
C SER A 317 -7.92 30.50 11.27
N CYS A 318 -7.54 31.26 12.29
CA CYS A 318 -8.34 32.33 12.87
C CYS A 318 -7.52 33.63 12.96
N ARG A 319 -8.12 34.76 12.57
CA ARG A 319 -7.55 36.10 12.65
C ARG A 319 -8.57 37.14 13.14
N PRO A 320 -8.16 38.17 13.89
CA PRO A 320 -9.04 39.28 14.23
C PRO A 320 -9.40 40.11 12.99
N ALA A 321 -10.63 40.61 12.95
CA ALA A 321 -11.12 41.53 11.93
C ALA A 321 -11.30 42.93 12.53
N TYR A 322 -10.99 43.97 11.76
CA TYR A 322 -11.12 45.36 12.18
C TYR A 322 -11.89 46.18 11.14
N ASP A 323 -12.51 47.27 11.58
CA ASP A 323 -13.13 48.24 10.68
C ASP A 323 -12.10 49.23 10.09
N ARG A 324 -12.59 50.25 9.35
CA ARG A 324 -11.73 51.29 8.77
C ARG A 324 -11.04 52.18 9.81
N ASN A 325 -11.54 52.22 11.05
CA ASN A 325 -11.00 52.99 12.16
C ASN A 325 -10.10 52.14 13.09
N GLN A 326 -9.77 50.90 12.69
CA GLN A 326 -9.06 49.91 13.50
C GLN A 326 -9.80 49.44 14.77
N GLU A 327 -11.12 49.60 14.82
CA GLU A 327 -11.92 49.01 15.89
C GLU A 327 -12.12 47.52 15.65
N TYR A 328 -11.98 46.73 16.72
CA TYR A 328 -12.12 45.28 16.67
C TYR A 328 -13.58 44.86 16.40
N LEU A 329 -13.77 44.09 15.33
CA LEU A 329 -15.08 43.60 14.86
C LEU A 329 -15.38 42.15 15.23
N GLY A 330 -14.39 41.41 15.74
CA GLY A 330 -14.52 39.98 16.03
C GLY A 330 -13.44 39.14 15.35
N TYR A 331 -13.70 37.85 15.15
CA TYR A 331 -12.78 36.91 14.52
C TYR A 331 -13.33 36.39 13.19
N ARG A 332 -12.46 36.36 12.18
CA ARG A 332 -12.71 35.60 10.94
C ARG A 332 -11.85 34.35 10.96
N SER A 333 -12.49 33.21 10.76
CA SER A 333 -11.84 31.92 10.65
C SER A 333 -12.11 31.28 9.31
N TYR A 334 -11.17 30.50 8.80
CA TYR A 334 -11.38 29.64 7.64
C TYR A 334 -10.88 28.23 7.97
N ASN A 335 -11.53 27.24 7.37
CA ASN A 335 -11.32 25.84 7.66
C ASN A 335 -11.15 25.06 6.36
N THR A 336 -10.01 24.40 6.22
CA THR A 336 -9.67 23.61 5.04
C THR A 336 -9.61 22.12 5.38
N ASP A 337 -10.27 21.29 4.59
CA ASP A 337 -10.16 19.83 4.68
C ASP A 337 -8.81 19.36 4.12
N ILE A 338 -7.93 18.89 4.99
CA ILE A 338 -6.57 18.42 4.65
C ILE A 338 -6.44 16.89 4.75
N THR A 339 -7.56 16.17 4.78
CA THR A 339 -7.57 14.71 4.96
C THR A 339 -6.77 14.00 3.87
N GLN A 340 -6.96 14.36 2.60
CA GLN A 340 -6.23 13.76 1.48
C GLN A 340 -4.73 14.04 1.51
N GLU A 341 -4.32 15.24 1.94
CA GLU A 341 -2.91 15.63 2.04
C GLU A 341 -2.19 14.74 3.07
N ILE A 342 -2.81 14.54 4.23
CA ILE A 342 -2.28 13.67 5.30
C ILE A 342 -2.25 12.21 4.84
N GLU A 343 -3.34 11.69 4.26
CA GLU A 343 -3.40 10.30 3.77
C GLU A 343 -2.39 10.02 2.65
N MET A 344 -2.11 10.98 1.76
CA MET A 344 -1.08 10.85 0.72
C MET A 344 0.32 10.84 1.32
N LYS A 345 0.59 11.73 2.28
CA LYS A 345 1.88 11.78 2.96
C LYS A 345 2.16 10.51 3.76
N GLU A 346 1.16 9.99 4.46
CA GLU A 346 1.27 8.71 5.20
C GLU A 346 1.51 7.54 4.25
N ARG A 347 0.75 7.42 3.16
CA ARG A 347 0.97 6.38 2.14
C ARG A 347 2.35 6.46 1.50
N LEU A 348 2.88 7.65 1.26
CA LEU A 348 4.22 7.82 0.71
C LEU A 348 5.28 7.32 1.70
N ILE A 349 5.17 7.70 2.98
CA ILE A 349 6.07 7.24 4.04
C ILE A 349 5.99 5.72 4.20
N GLU A 350 4.78 5.15 4.17
CA GLU A 350 4.58 3.71 4.28
C GLU A 350 5.14 2.96 3.08
N SER A 351 4.97 3.49 1.87
CA SER A 351 5.56 2.98 0.63
C SER A 351 7.09 3.01 0.67
N GLU A 352 7.70 4.13 1.10
CA GLU A 352 9.16 4.26 1.25
C GLU A 352 9.71 3.24 2.26
N LYS A 353 9.03 3.09 3.42
CA LYS A 353 9.38 2.07 4.42
C LYS A 353 9.27 0.65 3.85
N HIS A 354 8.21 0.38 3.08
CA HIS A 354 8.00 -0.93 2.47
C HIS A 354 9.10 -1.27 1.47
N TYR A 355 9.48 -0.34 0.58
CA TYR A 355 10.58 -0.56 -0.37
C TYR A 355 11.94 -0.71 0.32
N ARG A 356 12.22 0.07 1.36
CA ARG A 356 13.44 -0.07 2.16
C ARG A 356 13.50 -1.45 2.82
N LEU A 357 12.39 -1.92 3.40
CA LEU A 357 12.30 -3.26 3.99
C LEU A 357 12.52 -4.35 2.94
N LEU A 358 11.92 -4.26 1.76
CA LEU A 358 12.14 -5.23 0.67
C LEU A 358 13.61 -5.30 0.24
N ALA A 359 14.29 -4.15 0.16
CA ALA A 359 15.71 -4.09 -0.20
C ALA A 359 16.63 -4.61 0.93
N GLU A 360 16.31 -4.35 2.19
CA GLU A 360 17.08 -4.82 3.36
C GLU A 360 16.93 -6.33 3.60
N TYR A 361 15.78 -6.91 3.27
CA TYR A 361 15.53 -8.35 3.38
C TYR A 361 15.87 -9.13 2.10
N ALA A 362 16.30 -8.45 1.03
CA ALA A 362 16.78 -9.12 -0.17
C ALA A 362 18.04 -9.92 0.15
N LEU A 363 18.09 -11.17 -0.32
CA LEU A 363 19.29 -12.00 -0.19
C LEU A 363 20.41 -11.52 -1.11
N ASP A 364 20.07 -10.89 -2.23
CA ASP A 364 21.05 -10.29 -3.13
C ASP A 364 21.49 -8.91 -2.61
N ILE A 365 22.69 -8.49 -2.98
CA ILE A 365 23.25 -7.19 -2.63
C ILE A 365 22.78 -6.18 -3.69
N ILE A 366 21.93 -5.25 -3.27
CA ILE A 366 21.45 -4.15 -4.12
C ILE A 366 22.35 -2.96 -3.88
N TRP A 367 22.90 -2.40 -4.95
CA TRP A 367 23.79 -1.25 -4.86
C TRP A 367 23.52 -0.23 -5.97
N VAL A 368 23.83 1.02 -5.67
CA VAL A 368 23.81 2.13 -6.63
C VAL A 368 25.18 2.78 -6.61
N TYR A 369 25.79 2.93 -7.78
CA TYR A 369 27.13 3.46 -7.96
C TYR A 369 27.10 4.72 -8.83
N ASN A 370 27.53 5.86 -8.28
CA ASN A 370 27.63 7.10 -9.03
C ASN A 370 28.98 7.16 -9.75
N VAL A 371 28.93 7.27 -11.08
CA VAL A 371 30.12 7.26 -11.95
C VAL A 371 30.93 8.55 -11.83
N ALA A 372 30.27 9.69 -11.58
CA ALA A 372 30.94 10.98 -11.47
C ALA A 372 31.65 11.15 -10.12
N GLU A 373 31.07 10.62 -9.04
CA GLU A 373 31.63 10.67 -7.68
C GLU A 373 32.56 9.49 -7.35
N ASP A 374 32.67 8.50 -8.26
CA ASP A 374 33.42 7.24 -8.10
C ASP A 374 33.17 6.53 -6.75
N ARG A 375 31.90 6.46 -6.36
CA ARG A 375 31.49 5.84 -5.09
C ARG A 375 30.08 5.27 -5.14
N PHE A 376 29.80 4.36 -4.21
CA PHE A 376 28.44 3.90 -3.97
C PHE A 376 27.60 5.01 -3.31
N THR A 377 26.37 5.19 -3.79
CA THR A 377 25.36 6.09 -3.21
C THR A 377 24.30 5.32 -2.40
N TYR A 378 24.22 4.00 -2.60
CA TYR A 378 23.40 3.10 -1.81
C TYR A 378 23.97 1.68 -1.86
N ILE A 379 23.93 0.96 -0.74
CA ILE A 379 24.19 -0.49 -0.67
C ILE A 379 23.22 -1.08 0.37
N SER A 380 22.58 -2.21 0.05
CA SER A 380 21.74 -2.94 1.00
C SER A 380 22.56 -3.63 2.09
N SER A 381 21.99 -3.77 3.29
CA SER A 381 22.64 -4.41 4.45
C SER A 381 23.04 -5.88 4.21
N SER A 382 22.45 -6.55 3.21
CA SER A 382 22.83 -7.90 2.80
C SER A 382 24.32 -8.05 2.47
N VAL A 383 25.02 -6.96 2.12
CA VAL A 383 26.47 -6.97 1.85
C VAL A 383 27.32 -7.42 3.04
N GLU A 384 26.89 -7.09 4.26
CA GLU A 384 27.59 -7.45 5.50
C GLU A 384 27.64 -8.95 5.69
N LYS A 385 26.54 -9.63 5.38
CA LYS A 385 26.40 -11.07 5.54
C LYS A 385 27.38 -11.85 4.64
N TYR A 386 27.61 -11.37 3.42
CA TYR A 386 28.38 -12.12 2.40
C TYR A 386 29.83 -11.69 2.31
N THR A 387 30.12 -10.40 2.48
CA THR A 387 31.47 -9.87 2.30
C THR A 387 32.16 -9.53 3.63
N GLY A 388 31.39 -9.41 4.73
CA GLY A 388 31.88 -8.97 6.03
C GLY A 388 32.20 -7.48 6.13
N PHE A 389 32.09 -6.71 5.04
CA PHE A 389 32.20 -5.26 5.07
C PHE A 389 30.90 -4.61 5.54
N THR A 390 31.00 -3.57 6.36
CA THR A 390 29.82 -2.75 6.68
C THR A 390 29.41 -1.91 5.49
N VAL A 391 28.14 -1.50 5.47
CA VAL A 391 27.64 -0.56 4.46
C VAL A 391 28.49 0.71 4.43
N GLU A 392 28.85 1.27 5.58
CA GLU A 392 29.67 2.48 5.67
C GLU A 392 31.08 2.31 5.10
N GLU A 393 31.70 1.14 5.30
CA GLU A 393 33.03 0.84 4.78
C GLU A 393 33.04 0.74 3.25
N LEU A 394 32.04 0.08 2.67
CA LEU A 394 31.94 -0.05 1.21
C LEU A 394 31.50 1.23 0.52
N MET A 395 30.67 2.05 1.16
CA MET A 395 30.28 3.37 0.65
C MET A 395 31.48 4.33 0.48
N GLN A 396 32.60 4.05 1.14
CA GLN A 396 33.86 4.83 1.03
C GLN A 396 34.86 4.24 0.03
N LYS A 397 34.58 3.06 -0.53
CA LYS A 397 35.45 2.38 -1.49
C LYS A 397 34.99 2.64 -2.92
N SER A 398 35.96 2.73 -3.84
CA SER A 398 35.68 2.66 -5.27
C SER A 398 35.29 1.23 -5.65
N PHE A 399 34.50 1.07 -6.71
CA PHE A 399 34.07 -0.25 -7.19
C PHE A 399 35.27 -1.19 -7.44
N HIS A 400 36.34 -0.66 -8.02
CA HIS A 400 37.58 -1.39 -8.35
C HIS A 400 38.27 -1.99 -7.12
N GLN A 401 38.20 -1.31 -5.97
CA GLN A 401 38.80 -1.80 -4.72
C GLN A 401 38.06 -2.98 -4.11
N THR A 402 36.89 -3.33 -4.66
CA THR A 402 36.07 -4.44 -4.17
C THR A 402 36.25 -5.71 -5.01
N ILE A 403 36.75 -5.61 -6.24
CA ILE A 403 36.88 -6.72 -7.18
C ILE A 403 38.36 -7.13 -7.33
N LYS A 404 38.61 -8.42 -7.54
CA LYS A 404 39.95 -8.98 -7.74
C LYS A 404 40.46 -8.80 -9.18
N GLU A 405 41.75 -8.52 -9.35
CA GLU A 405 42.43 -8.69 -10.64
C GLU A 405 42.39 -10.16 -11.12
N PRO A 406 42.26 -10.43 -12.44
CA PRO A 406 42.23 -9.48 -13.57
C PRO A 406 40.82 -9.02 -13.97
N TYR A 407 39.79 -9.29 -13.16
CA TYR A 407 38.40 -8.97 -13.54
C TYR A 407 38.14 -7.47 -13.60
N GLU A 408 38.90 -6.66 -12.86
CA GLU A 408 38.86 -5.20 -12.87
C GLU A 408 38.93 -4.63 -14.31
N GLY A 409 40.00 -4.92 -15.06
CA GLY A 409 40.16 -4.39 -16.42
C GLY A 409 39.11 -4.88 -17.43
N PHE A 410 38.52 -6.07 -17.22
CA PHE A 410 37.39 -6.54 -18.02
C PHE A 410 36.11 -5.76 -17.70
N ILE A 411 35.87 -5.47 -16.42
CA ILE A 411 34.70 -4.71 -15.98
C ILE A 411 34.79 -3.27 -16.48
N ASP A 412 35.96 -2.64 -16.43
CA ASP A 412 36.16 -1.26 -16.92
C ASP A 412 35.78 -1.13 -18.39
N GLN A 413 36.30 -2.03 -19.21
CA GLN A 413 36.00 -2.07 -20.64
C GLN A 413 34.48 -2.20 -20.88
N LYS A 414 33.80 -3.02 -20.07
CA LYS A 414 32.36 -3.24 -20.18
C LYS A 414 31.52 -2.09 -19.63
N MET A 415 31.95 -1.45 -18.57
CA MET A 415 31.31 -0.26 -18.03
C MET A 415 31.40 0.90 -19.01
N GLU A 416 32.55 1.11 -19.66
CA GLU A 416 32.68 2.11 -20.73
C GLU A 416 31.80 1.82 -21.96
N GLU A 417 31.66 0.54 -22.34
CA GLU A 417 30.77 0.11 -23.42
C GLU A 417 29.31 0.46 -23.06
N LEU A 418 28.86 0.09 -21.86
CA LEU A 418 27.52 0.41 -21.35
C LEU A 418 27.26 1.91 -21.26
N LEU A 419 28.23 2.70 -20.79
CA LEU A 419 28.10 4.16 -20.73
C LEU A 419 27.94 4.78 -22.11
N ARG A 420 28.71 4.29 -23.10
CA ARG A 420 28.60 4.76 -24.49
C ARG A 420 27.23 4.42 -25.07
N GLU A 421 26.76 3.19 -24.90
CA GLU A 421 25.44 2.77 -25.39
C GLU A 421 24.30 3.54 -24.70
N PHE A 422 24.37 3.73 -23.38
CA PHE A 422 23.35 4.45 -22.62
C PHE A 422 23.25 5.92 -23.03
N LYS A 423 24.39 6.60 -23.27
CA LYS A 423 24.40 7.97 -23.79
C LYS A 423 23.74 8.09 -25.16
N ASN A 424 23.80 7.05 -25.98
CA ASN A 424 23.19 7.02 -27.31
C ASN A 424 21.68 6.72 -27.26
N ASN A 425 21.22 5.85 -26.36
CA ASN A 425 19.79 5.55 -26.18
C ASN A 425 19.39 5.45 -24.70
N PRO A 426 19.14 6.59 -24.02
CA PRO A 426 18.86 6.57 -22.58
C PRO A 426 17.49 6.01 -22.20
N LYS A 427 16.56 5.90 -23.16
CA LYS A 427 15.19 5.43 -22.91
C LYS A 427 15.08 3.91 -22.75
N GLU A 428 16.05 3.17 -23.30
CA GLU A 428 16.12 1.71 -23.22
C GLU A 428 17.54 1.26 -22.81
N PRO A 429 17.93 1.44 -21.53
CA PRO A 429 19.23 1.02 -21.05
C PRO A 429 19.36 -0.51 -21.16
N LYS A 430 20.43 -0.99 -21.78
CA LYS A 430 20.76 -2.42 -21.77
C LYS A 430 21.19 -2.87 -20.38
N GLU A 431 20.86 -4.11 -20.08
CA GLU A 431 21.35 -4.81 -18.90
C GLU A 431 22.56 -5.66 -19.24
N TYR A 432 23.47 -5.76 -18.29
CA TYR A 432 24.66 -6.56 -18.45
C TYR A 432 24.91 -7.41 -17.23
N ARG A 433 25.32 -8.66 -17.47
CA ARG A 433 25.62 -9.64 -16.44
C ARG A 433 27.12 -9.91 -16.41
N ILE A 434 27.72 -9.80 -15.24
CA ILE A 434 29.12 -10.11 -14.99
C ILE A 434 29.26 -11.17 -13.90
N GLU A 435 30.27 -12.02 -14.04
CA GLU A 435 30.72 -12.90 -12.96
C GLU A 435 32.15 -12.52 -12.60
N ALA A 436 32.40 -12.27 -11.31
CA ALA A 436 33.71 -11.83 -10.83
C ALA A 436 33.96 -12.32 -9.40
N GLN A 437 35.23 -12.26 -8.98
CA GLN A 437 35.61 -12.49 -7.59
C GLN A 437 35.68 -11.16 -6.84
N GLN A 438 34.90 -11.05 -5.77
CA GLN A 438 34.91 -9.92 -4.85
C GLN A 438 35.77 -10.24 -3.62
N TYR A 439 36.48 -9.24 -3.10
CA TYR A 439 37.18 -9.37 -1.82
C TYR A 439 36.20 -9.32 -0.65
N CYS A 440 36.43 -10.18 0.33
CA CYS A 440 35.81 -10.10 1.65
C CYS A 440 36.72 -9.31 2.62
N ARG A 441 36.15 -8.86 3.74
CA ARG A 441 36.87 -8.10 4.77
C ARG A 441 38.07 -8.86 5.35
N ASP A 442 37.98 -10.18 5.44
CA ASP A 442 39.04 -11.07 5.96
C ASP A 442 40.12 -11.41 4.92
N GLY A 443 39.99 -10.90 3.69
CA GLY A 443 40.90 -11.18 2.57
C GLY A 443 40.53 -12.44 1.77
N SER A 444 39.49 -13.18 2.15
CA SER A 444 38.94 -14.26 1.32
C SER A 444 38.27 -13.70 0.05
N LEU A 445 38.00 -14.60 -0.91
CA LEU A 445 37.39 -14.25 -2.19
C LEU A 445 36.03 -14.90 -2.31
N LEU A 446 35.06 -14.12 -2.77
CA LEU A 446 33.69 -14.58 -3.01
C LEU A 446 33.34 -14.47 -4.49
N TRP A 447 32.77 -15.53 -5.05
CA TRP A 447 32.18 -15.45 -6.39
C TRP A 447 30.84 -14.72 -6.38
N ILE A 448 30.76 -13.64 -7.16
CA ILE A 448 29.53 -12.88 -7.36
C ILE A 448 29.11 -12.87 -8.82
N GLU A 449 27.80 -12.91 -9.04
CA GLU A 449 27.15 -12.59 -10.31
C GLU A 449 26.42 -11.26 -10.14
N ALA A 450 26.80 -10.22 -10.90
CA ALA A 450 26.17 -8.90 -10.83
C ALA A 450 25.41 -8.58 -12.13
N ASN A 451 24.14 -8.18 -11.98
CA ASN A 451 23.33 -7.62 -13.06
C ASN A 451 23.28 -6.11 -12.92
N ILE A 452 23.71 -5.37 -13.94
CA ILE A 452 23.98 -3.93 -13.86
C ILE A 452 23.20 -3.18 -14.95
N LYS A 453 22.58 -2.06 -14.57
CA LYS A 453 21.86 -1.14 -15.49
C LYS A 453 22.23 0.32 -15.22
N PRO A 454 22.57 1.12 -16.25
CA PRO A 454 22.76 2.55 -16.09
C PRO A 454 21.43 3.32 -16.04
N ARG A 455 21.40 4.43 -15.29
CA ARG A 455 20.29 5.41 -15.28
C ARG A 455 20.80 6.82 -15.00
N TYR A 456 19.93 7.81 -15.19
CA TYR A 456 20.16 9.18 -14.71
C TYR A 456 19.60 9.35 -13.29
N ASN A 457 20.34 10.02 -12.42
CA ASN A 457 19.85 10.48 -11.12
C ASN A 457 19.08 11.82 -11.25
N GLU A 458 18.52 12.32 -10.14
CA GLU A 458 17.76 13.59 -10.12
C GLU A 458 18.59 14.82 -10.54
N LYS A 459 19.93 14.75 -10.42
CA LYS A 459 20.86 15.80 -10.85
C LYS A 459 21.27 15.67 -12.32
N GLY A 460 20.82 14.63 -13.03
CA GLY A 460 21.20 14.34 -14.41
C GLY A 460 22.57 13.66 -14.58
N GLU A 461 23.16 13.15 -13.50
CA GLU A 461 24.40 12.37 -13.54
C GLU A 461 24.10 10.89 -13.81
N ILE A 462 25.06 10.17 -14.42
CA ILE A 462 24.89 8.75 -14.70
C ILE A 462 25.29 7.93 -13.48
N GLU A 463 24.42 7.01 -13.08
CA GLU A 463 24.69 6.01 -12.05
C GLU A 463 24.30 4.62 -12.51
N PHE A 464 24.98 3.61 -11.96
CA PHE A 464 24.68 2.21 -12.19
C PHE A 464 23.87 1.65 -11.01
N VAL A 465 22.76 1.00 -11.32
CA VAL A 465 22.02 0.18 -10.35
C VAL A 465 22.38 -1.27 -10.61
N GLY A 466 22.86 -1.94 -9.57
CA GLY A 466 23.28 -3.33 -9.66
C GLY A 466 22.67 -4.20 -8.59
N VAL A 467 22.48 -5.47 -8.95
CA VAL A 467 22.13 -6.54 -8.01
C VAL A 467 23.21 -7.61 -8.11
N SER A 468 23.96 -7.82 -7.04
CA SER A 468 25.01 -8.83 -6.93
C SER A 468 24.55 -10.01 -6.10
N ARG A 469 24.66 -11.21 -6.66
CA ARG A 469 24.30 -12.48 -6.01
C ARG A 469 25.55 -13.29 -5.71
N ASN A 470 25.59 -13.91 -4.53
CA ASN A 470 26.60 -14.93 -4.20
C ASN A 470 26.34 -16.21 -5.02
N VAL A 471 27.33 -16.65 -5.79
CA VAL A 471 27.28 -17.86 -6.62
C VAL A 471 28.36 -18.88 -6.27
N GLU A 472 28.90 -18.84 -5.06
CA GLU A 472 29.95 -19.76 -4.60
C GLU A 472 29.49 -21.23 -4.65
N GLU A 473 28.30 -21.54 -4.13
CA GLU A 473 27.73 -22.89 -4.18
C GLU A 473 27.56 -23.40 -5.62
N ARG A 474 27.13 -22.52 -6.53
CA ARG A 474 27.00 -22.85 -7.96
C ARG A 474 28.37 -23.15 -8.56
N LYS A 475 29.38 -22.33 -8.28
CA LYS A 475 30.74 -22.51 -8.80
C LYS A 475 31.40 -23.77 -8.24
N GLU A 476 31.16 -24.09 -6.97
CA GLU A 476 31.66 -25.33 -6.38
C GLU A 476 30.96 -26.55 -7.00
N ALA A 477 29.64 -26.51 -7.19
CA ALA A 477 28.92 -27.56 -7.90
C ALA A 477 29.42 -27.75 -9.35
N GLU A 478 29.66 -26.66 -10.09
CA GLU A 478 30.25 -26.71 -11.44
C GLU A 478 31.64 -27.35 -11.44
N ARG A 479 32.49 -27.02 -10.48
CA ARG A 479 33.82 -27.63 -10.31
C ARG A 479 33.71 -29.12 -9.97
N GLN A 480 32.82 -29.48 -9.04
CA GLN A 480 32.61 -30.87 -8.65
C GLN A 480 32.05 -31.71 -9.80
N LEU A 481 31.12 -31.16 -10.59
CA LEU A 481 30.62 -31.82 -11.80
C LEU A 481 31.75 -32.04 -12.80
N THR A 482 32.58 -31.03 -13.05
CA THR A 482 33.73 -31.14 -13.95
C THR A 482 34.75 -32.17 -13.46
N TYR A 483 35.04 -32.17 -12.15
CA TYR A 483 35.96 -33.12 -11.53
C TYR A 483 35.40 -34.55 -11.60
N THR A 484 34.13 -34.77 -11.28
CA THR A 484 33.47 -36.09 -11.34
C THR A 484 33.34 -36.61 -12.77
N ALA A 485 33.15 -35.72 -13.74
CA ALA A 485 33.14 -36.07 -15.16
C ALA A 485 34.51 -36.60 -15.63
N THR A 486 35.60 -36.26 -14.95
CA THR A 486 36.97 -36.59 -15.37
C THR A 486 37.70 -37.56 -14.43
N HIS A 487 37.33 -37.65 -13.16
CA HIS A 487 38.05 -38.40 -12.12
C HIS A 487 37.15 -39.39 -11.36
N ASP A 488 37.76 -40.47 -10.86
CA ASP A 488 37.13 -41.45 -9.96
C ASP A 488 37.10 -40.92 -8.52
N GLN A 489 35.92 -40.97 -7.90
CA GLN A 489 35.68 -40.37 -6.58
C GLN A 489 36.40 -41.07 -5.42
N ILE A 490 36.70 -42.37 -5.57
CA ILE A 490 37.33 -43.13 -4.49
C ILE A 490 38.85 -42.93 -4.53
N THR A 491 39.44 -42.95 -5.72
CA THR A 491 40.90 -43.03 -5.91
C THR A 491 41.55 -41.71 -6.33
N GLY A 492 40.76 -40.73 -6.81
CA GLY A 492 41.27 -39.44 -7.31
C GLY A 492 42.02 -39.54 -8.64
N LEU A 493 42.12 -40.73 -9.24
CA LEU A 493 42.67 -40.95 -10.58
C LEU A 493 41.67 -40.52 -11.65
N PHE A 494 42.10 -40.46 -12.91
CA PHE A 494 41.18 -40.28 -14.03
C PHE A 494 40.16 -41.44 -14.10
N ASN A 495 38.96 -41.15 -14.58
CA ASN A 495 37.93 -42.17 -14.78
C ASN A 495 38.06 -42.84 -16.16
N ARG A 496 37.18 -43.81 -16.40
CA ARG A 496 37.11 -44.55 -17.67
C ARG A 496 36.94 -43.65 -18.91
N ILE A 497 36.15 -42.58 -18.81
CA ILE A 497 35.85 -41.69 -19.94
C ILE A 497 37.15 -41.04 -20.43
N VAL A 498 37.92 -40.45 -19.52
CA VAL A 498 39.19 -39.79 -19.88
C VAL A 498 40.21 -40.79 -20.40
N PHE A 499 40.23 -42.02 -19.87
CA PHE A 499 41.09 -43.09 -20.40
C PHE A 499 40.74 -43.43 -21.86
N GLU A 500 39.46 -43.62 -22.18
CA GLU A 500 38.99 -43.93 -23.54
C GLU A 500 39.26 -42.77 -24.51
N GLU A 501 39.05 -41.52 -24.08
CA GLU A 501 39.39 -40.31 -24.84
C GLU A 501 40.90 -40.26 -25.15
N LYS A 502 41.76 -40.55 -24.15
CA LYS A 502 43.20 -40.53 -24.34
C LYS A 502 43.67 -41.64 -25.29
N MET A 503 43.05 -42.82 -25.21
CA MET A 503 43.32 -43.92 -26.14
C MET A 503 42.97 -43.53 -27.58
N ALA A 504 41.83 -42.87 -27.80
CA ALA A 504 41.45 -42.34 -29.11
C ALA A 504 42.44 -41.28 -29.61
N GLU A 505 42.86 -40.35 -28.74
CA GLU A 505 43.86 -39.32 -29.07
C GLU A 505 45.21 -39.93 -29.49
N ILE A 506 45.68 -40.97 -28.79
CA ILE A 506 46.91 -41.69 -29.12
C ILE A 506 46.84 -42.27 -30.54
N GLU A 507 45.70 -42.83 -30.91
CA GLU A 507 45.51 -43.45 -32.22
C GLU A 507 45.38 -42.41 -33.34
N GLU A 508 44.64 -41.33 -33.09
CA GLU A 508 44.47 -40.22 -34.03
C GLU A 508 45.80 -39.53 -34.33
N LYS A 509 46.55 -39.17 -33.27
CA LYS A 509 47.84 -38.47 -33.37
C LYS A 509 49.03 -39.38 -33.63
N LYS A 510 48.80 -40.70 -33.78
CA LYS A 510 49.83 -41.73 -34.01
C LYS A 510 50.98 -41.66 -33.01
N ILE A 511 50.66 -41.43 -31.74
CA ILE A 511 51.65 -41.30 -30.67
C ILE A 511 52.29 -42.67 -30.40
N ALA A 512 53.62 -42.73 -30.46
CA ALA A 512 54.43 -43.88 -30.11
C ALA A 512 55.84 -43.44 -29.69
N PRO A 513 56.53 -44.17 -28.79
CA PRO A 513 56.06 -45.38 -28.12
C PRO A 513 55.15 -45.09 -26.92
N VAL A 514 54.14 -45.95 -26.71
CA VAL A 514 53.24 -45.90 -25.53
C VAL A 514 53.11 -47.28 -24.91
N THR A 515 53.43 -47.41 -23.63
CA THR A 515 53.21 -48.66 -22.87
C THR A 515 51.88 -48.55 -22.12
N LEU A 516 50.96 -49.46 -22.42
CA LEU A 516 49.71 -49.63 -21.69
C LEU A 516 49.87 -50.76 -20.67
N VAL A 517 49.52 -50.47 -19.42
CA VAL A 517 49.41 -51.45 -18.34
C VAL A 517 47.99 -51.46 -17.81
N LEU A 518 47.40 -52.65 -17.71
CA LEU A 518 46.13 -52.90 -17.05
C LEU A 518 46.41 -53.62 -15.73
N PHE A 519 45.72 -53.22 -14.68
CA PHE A 519 45.84 -53.77 -13.34
C PHE A 519 44.48 -54.24 -12.84
N ASP A 520 44.50 -55.26 -11.99
CA ASP A 520 43.32 -55.84 -11.35
C ASP A 520 43.65 -56.14 -9.89
N VAL A 521 42.84 -55.61 -8.97
CA VAL A 521 43.00 -55.82 -7.53
C VAL A 521 42.49 -57.21 -7.18
N ASN A 522 43.41 -58.11 -6.83
CA ASN A 522 43.05 -59.50 -6.53
C ASN A 522 42.21 -59.55 -5.24
N GLY A 523 41.11 -60.30 -5.26
CA GLY A 523 40.32 -60.61 -4.06
C GLY A 523 39.56 -59.43 -3.44
N LEU A 524 39.33 -58.32 -4.15
CA LEU A 524 38.60 -57.17 -3.61
C LEU A 524 37.23 -57.53 -3.04
N LYS A 525 36.48 -58.41 -3.72
CA LYS A 525 35.19 -58.91 -3.22
C LYS A 525 35.34 -59.67 -1.89
N LEU A 526 36.35 -60.53 -1.79
CA LEU A 526 36.64 -61.28 -0.56
C LEU A 526 37.02 -60.34 0.59
N ILE A 527 37.79 -59.29 0.31
CA ILE A 527 38.14 -58.25 1.29
C ILE A 527 36.87 -57.54 1.78
N ASN A 528 35.97 -57.15 0.87
CA ASN A 528 34.70 -56.49 1.23
C ASN A 528 33.80 -57.39 2.08
N GLU A 529 33.73 -58.69 1.76
CA GLU A 529 32.90 -59.64 2.51
C GLU A 529 33.48 -59.96 3.90
N ALA A 530 34.82 -59.97 4.05
CA ALA A 530 35.48 -60.31 5.30
C ALA A 530 35.72 -59.12 6.24
N PHE A 531 36.11 -57.96 5.70
CA PHE A 531 36.53 -56.78 6.46
C PHE A 531 35.65 -55.55 6.24
N GLY A 532 34.70 -55.62 5.30
CA GLY A 532 33.78 -54.54 4.98
C GLY A 532 34.25 -53.61 3.84
N ASN A 533 33.31 -52.87 3.27
CA ASN A 533 33.55 -51.99 2.12
C ASN A 533 34.57 -50.89 2.39
N GLN A 534 34.67 -50.40 3.63
CA GLN A 534 35.67 -49.38 3.99
C GLN A 534 37.11 -49.88 3.77
N THR A 535 37.38 -51.15 4.06
CA THR A 535 38.70 -51.76 3.82
C THR A 535 38.96 -51.99 2.33
N GLY A 536 37.92 -52.31 1.54
CA GLY A 536 38.03 -52.34 0.08
C GLY A 536 38.30 -50.97 -0.53
N ASP A 537 37.60 -49.93 -0.08
CA ASP A 537 37.84 -48.55 -0.51
C ASP A 537 39.25 -48.09 -0.14
N GLN A 538 39.76 -48.49 1.03
CA GLN A 538 41.15 -48.28 1.43
C GLN A 538 42.11 -48.97 0.46
N ALA A 539 41.85 -50.24 0.09
CA ALA A 539 42.68 -50.96 -0.87
C ALA A 539 42.73 -50.24 -2.23
N LEU A 540 41.58 -49.78 -2.72
CA LEU A 540 41.47 -49.03 -3.99
C LEU A 540 42.21 -47.69 -3.92
N ARG A 541 42.09 -46.94 -2.82
CA ARG A 541 42.82 -45.69 -2.61
C ARG A 541 44.32 -45.90 -2.62
N THR A 542 44.81 -46.91 -1.89
CA THR A 542 46.22 -47.25 -1.85
C THR A 542 46.75 -47.64 -3.23
N VAL A 543 45.95 -48.36 -4.04
CA VAL A 543 46.31 -48.62 -5.44
C VAL A 543 46.43 -47.31 -6.22
N GLY A 544 45.46 -46.42 -6.08
CA GLY A 544 45.45 -45.09 -6.70
C GLY A 544 46.70 -44.27 -6.36
N GLU A 545 47.03 -44.17 -5.06
CA GLU A 545 48.20 -43.44 -4.55
C GLU A 545 49.53 -44.01 -5.08
N VAL A 546 49.66 -45.34 -5.10
CA VAL A 546 50.85 -46.00 -5.66
C VAL A 546 50.95 -45.73 -7.16
N LEU A 547 49.87 -45.81 -7.93
CA LEU A 547 49.92 -45.49 -9.35
C LEU A 547 50.25 -44.01 -9.60
N GLN A 548 49.63 -43.11 -8.84
CA GLN A 548 49.83 -41.66 -8.96
C GLN A 548 51.28 -41.24 -8.65
N SER A 549 51.93 -41.89 -7.68
CA SER A 549 53.34 -41.63 -7.33
C SER A 549 54.34 -42.13 -8.38
N HIS A 550 53.91 -42.96 -9.33
CA HIS A 550 54.75 -43.56 -10.37
C HIS A 550 54.49 -43.01 -11.78
N VAL A 551 53.56 -42.06 -11.94
CA VAL A 551 53.28 -41.37 -13.22
C VAL A 551 53.99 -40.02 -13.29
N GLU A 552 54.50 -39.68 -14.48
CA GLU A 552 54.99 -38.34 -14.78
C GLU A 552 53.86 -37.42 -15.29
N LYS A 553 54.14 -36.11 -15.43
CA LYS A 553 53.12 -35.10 -15.83
C LYS A 553 52.38 -35.43 -17.14
N ASN A 554 53.01 -36.19 -18.04
CA ASN A 554 52.42 -36.56 -19.33
C ASN A 554 51.80 -37.96 -19.32
N ASP A 555 52.08 -38.79 -18.31
CA ASP A 555 51.50 -40.11 -18.14
C ASP A 555 50.06 -40.01 -17.64
N LEU A 556 49.28 -41.08 -17.82
CA LEU A 556 47.90 -41.15 -17.34
C LEU A 556 47.70 -42.40 -16.49
N ALA A 557 47.22 -42.21 -15.26
CA ALA A 557 46.70 -43.27 -14.40
C ALA A 557 45.18 -43.10 -14.28
N ALA A 558 44.43 -44.18 -14.51
CA ALA A 558 42.97 -44.17 -14.46
C ALA A 558 42.43 -45.40 -13.75
N ARG A 559 41.26 -45.25 -13.13
CA ARG A 559 40.42 -46.38 -12.72
C ARG A 559 39.33 -46.58 -13.75
N ILE A 560 39.34 -47.74 -14.38
CA ILE A 560 38.46 -48.06 -15.54
C ILE A 560 37.29 -48.97 -15.17
N GLY A 561 37.34 -49.60 -13.99
CA GLY A 561 36.30 -50.49 -13.47
C GLY A 561 36.30 -50.58 -11.94
N GLY A 562 35.54 -51.53 -11.39
CA GLY A 562 35.41 -51.73 -9.95
C GLY A 562 36.75 -52.04 -9.28
N ASP A 563 37.46 -53.04 -9.78
CA ASP A 563 38.78 -53.50 -9.34
C ASP A 563 39.88 -53.26 -10.40
N GLU A 564 39.54 -52.62 -11.52
CA GLU A 564 40.39 -52.47 -12.69
C GLU A 564 40.98 -51.05 -12.83
N PHE A 565 42.28 -51.00 -13.10
CA PHE A 565 43.02 -49.75 -13.32
C PHE A 565 43.84 -49.82 -14.61
N ALA A 566 44.13 -48.67 -15.19
CA ALA A 566 44.93 -48.52 -16.39
C ALA A 566 46.01 -47.45 -16.23
N LEU A 567 47.14 -47.67 -16.90
CA LEU A 567 48.28 -46.78 -16.94
C LEU A 567 48.76 -46.63 -18.38
N LEU A 568 48.83 -45.39 -18.86
CA LEU A 568 49.42 -45.03 -20.15
C LEU A 568 50.75 -44.32 -19.87
N LEU A 569 51.84 -44.98 -20.20
CA LEU A 569 53.20 -44.47 -20.06
C LEU A 569 53.72 -44.02 -21.43
N PHE A 570 53.96 -42.73 -21.58
CA PHE A 570 54.38 -42.14 -22.86
C PHE A 570 55.90 -42.15 -23.00
N ASN A 571 56.37 -42.26 -24.25
CA ASN A 571 57.79 -42.30 -24.60
C ASN A 571 58.57 -43.44 -23.92
N LEU A 572 57.89 -44.52 -23.57
CA LEU A 572 58.47 -45.60 -22.78
C LEU A 572 58.46 -46.94 -23.56
N PRO A 573 59.62 -47.42 -24.03
CA PRO A 573 59.73 -48.70 -24.72
C PRO A 573 59.44 -49.90 -23.82
N TYR A 574 59.19 -51.06 -24.43
CA TYR A 574 58.73 -52.27 -23.72
C TYR A 574 59.61 -52.72 -22.55
N GLU A 575 60.95 -52.73 -22.69
CA GLU A 575 61.86 -53.19 -21.63
C GLU A 575 61.92 -52.21 -20.45
N GLU A 576 61.82 -50.91 -20.70
CA GLU A 576 61.74 -49.90 -19.65
C GLU A 576 60.36 -49.93 -18.97
N GLY A 577 59.29 -50.16 -19.74
CA GLY A 577 57.93 -50.41 -19.22
C GLY A 577 57.87 -51.60 -18.30
N LYS A 578 58.55 -52.69 -18.66
CA LYS A 578 58.66 -53.87 -17.81
C LYS A 578 59.39 -53.58 -16.50
N ARG A 579 60.47 -52.79 -16.50
CA ARG A 579 61.19 -52.41 -15.27
C ARG A 579 60.33 -51.51 -14.38
N LYS A 580 59.66 -50.51 -14.95
CA LYS A 580 58.77 -49.61 -14.21
C LYS A 580 57.59 -50.38 -13.61
N LEU A 581 57.04 -51.35 -14.33
CA LEU A 581 56.02 -52.24 -13.79
C LEU A 581 56.53 -53.10 -12.62
N GLN A 582 57.75 -53.63 -12.70
CA GLN A 582 58.34 -54.38 -11.58
C GLN A 582 58.52 -53.51 -10.33
N GLN A 583 58.82 -52.22 -10.50
CA GLN A 583 58.88 -51.27 -9.38
C GLN A 583 57.49 -51.05 -8.78
N ILE A 584 56.47 -50.79 -9.62
CA ILE A 584 55.08 -50.61 -9.18
C ILE A 584 54.57 -51.86 -8.46
N GLN A 585 54.84 -53.07 -8.98
CA GLN A 585 54.45 -54.33 -8.34
C GLN A 585 55.11 -54.53 -6.97
N ARG A 586 56.38 -54.13 -6.82
CA ARG A 586 57.05 -54.15 -5.51
C ARG A 586 56.46 -53.13 -4.55
N ALA A 587 56.10 -51.95 -5.04
CA ALA A 587 55.45 -50.92 -4.24
C ALA A 587 54.10 -51.42 -3.72
N PHE A 588 53.26 -52.06 -4.54
CA PHE A 588 52.02 -52.68 -4.08
C PHE A 588 52.27 -53.72 -2.99
N TYR A 589 53.23 -54.64 -3.18
CA TYR A 589 53.52 -55.70 -2.20
C TYR A 589 54.00 -55.17 -0.83
N GLN A 590 54.58 -53.97 -0.80
CA GLN A 590 55.01 -53.31 0.44
C GLN A 590 53.85 -52.63 1.18
N GLN A 591 52.73 -52.37 0.52
CA GLN A 591 51.56 -51.77 1.15
C GLN A 591 50.81 -52.79 2.01
N LYS A 592 50.37 -52.34 3.18
CA LYS A 592 49.48 -53.08 4.08
C LYS A 592 48.11 -52.41 4.12
N ILE A 593 47.04 -53.21 4.07
CA ILE A 593 45.65 -52.78 4.18
C ILE A 593 44.97 -53.51 5.34
N GLY A 594 44.05 -52.85 6.06
CA GLY A 594 43.30 -53.47 7.15
C GLY A 594 44.15 -54.10 8.27
N GLY A 595 45.35 -53.57 8.52
CA GLY A 595 46.32 -54.13 9.49
C GLY A 595 47.54 -54.75 8.81
N GLU A 596 47.54 -56.07 8.60
CA GLU A 596 48.70 -56.83 8.12
C GLU A 596 48.56 -57.38 6.69
N MET A 597 47.41 -57.20 6.04
CA MET A 597 47.17 -57.78 4.71
C MET A 597 48.00 -57.07 3.64
N LYS A 598 48.78 -57.82 2.86
CA LYS A 598 49.51 -57.27 1.73
C LYS A 598 48.60 -57.05 0.54
N LEU A 599 48.71 -55.88 -0.07
CA LEU A 599 48.00 -55.57 -1.31
C LEU A 599 48.53 -56.43 -2.46
N SER A 600 47.62 -57.11 -3.17
CA SER A 600 47.93 -57.97 -4.31
C SER A 600 47.23 -57.48 -5.56
N VAL A 601 48.02 -57.13 -6.58
CA VAL A 601 47.53 -56.56 -7.83
C VAL A 601 48.12 -57.32 -8.99
N SER A 602 47.26 -57.92 -9.80
CA SER A 602 47.63 -58.55 -11.07
C SER A 602 47.84 -57.46 -12.11
N ALA A 603 48.82 -57.63 -13.01
CA ALA A 603 49.08 -56.66 -14.07
C ALA A 603 49.35 -57.32 -15.41
N GLY A 604 48.76 -56.79 -16.48
CA GLY A 604 49.04 -57.13 -17.88
C GLY A 604 49.52 -55.90 -18.63
N TRP A 605 50.50 -56.04 -19.51
CA TRP A 605 51.01 -54.88 -20.27
C TRP A 605 51.34 -55.24 -21.71
N ALA A 606 51.32 -54.23 -22.57
CA ALA A 606 51.79 -54.27 -23.94
C ALA A 606 52.21 -52.86 -24.38
N THR A 607 53.05 -52.76 -25.41
CA THR A 607 53.59 -51.48 -25.89
C THR A 607 53.25 -51.27 -27.36
N LYS A 608 52.70 -50.09 -27.68
CA LYS A 608 52.65 -49.56 -29.05
C LYS A 608 54.05 -49.07 -29.39
N THR A 609 54.76 -49.80 -30.26
CA THR A 609 56.16 -49.50 -30.60
C THR A 609 56.30 -48.52 -31.75
N SER A 610 55.31 -48.45 -32.64
CA SER A 610 55.30 -47.54 -33.79
C SER A 610 53.89 -47.12 -34.17
N ASP A 611 53.80 -46.14 -35.07
CA ASP A 611 52.57 -45.66 -35.71
C ASP A 611 51.77 -46.76 -36.44
N LYS A 612 52.44 -47.84 -36.87
CA LYS A 612 51.83 -48.99 -37.56
C LYS A 612 51.05 -49.94 -36.64
N ASN A 613 51.25 -49.88 -35.32
CA ASN A 613 50.57 -50.76 -34.38
C ASN A 613 49.32 -50.08 -33.83
N ASP A 614 48.15 -50.66 -33.96
CA ASP A 614 46.91 -50.14 -33.38
C ASP A 614 46.93 -50.20 -31.84
N ILE A 615 46.63 -49.09 -31.15
CA ILE A 615 46.57 -49.05 -29.68
C ILE A 615 45.47 -49.96 -29.11
N PHE A 616 44.38 -50.19 -29.83
CA PHE A 616 43.31 -51.11 -29.42
C PHE A 616 43.75 -52.58 -29.50
N ASP A 617 44.63 -52.94 -30.43
CA ASP A 617 45.27 -54.26 -30.45
C ASP A 617 46.28 -54.42 -29.32
N VAL A 618 46.98 -53.35 -28.95
CA VAL A 618 47.85 -53.31 -27.76
C VAL A 618 47.02 -53.52 -26.49
N HIS A 619 45.86 -52.89 -26.38
CA HIS A 619 44.90 -53.10 -25.28
C HIS A 619 44.49 -54.57 -25.16
N LYS A 620 44.04 -55.20 -26.25
CA LYS A 620 43.67 -56.64 -26.25
C LYS A 620 44.84 -57.54 -25.83
N LYS A 621 46.08 -57.19 -26.19
CA LYS A 621 47.28 -57.93 -25.76
C LYS A 621 47.54 -57.77 -24.27
N ALA A 622 47.44 -56.54 -23.74
CA ALA A 622 47.60 -56.26 -22.31
C ALA A 622 46.54 -57.00 -21.48
N GLU A 623 45.28 -56.99 -21.92
CA GLU A 623 44.16 -57.71 -21.31
C GLU A 623 44.39 -59.22 -21.30
N LYS A 624 44.82 -59.80 -22.42
CA LYS A 624 45.18 -61.23 -22.49
C LYS A 624 46.33 -61.59 -21.54
N HIS A 625 47.31 -60.71 -21.38
CA HIS A 625 48.40 -60.90 -20.41
C HIS A 625 47.90 -60.81 -18.96
N LEU A 626 46.98 -59.89 -18.67
CA LEU A 626 46.34 -59.74 -17.37
C LEU A 626 45.56 -61.01 -17.01
N TYR A 627 44.69 -61.48 -17.90
CA TYR A 627 43.87 -62.67 -17.71
C TYR A 627 44.71 -63.92 -17.39
N ARG A 628 45.78 -64.15 -18.16
CA ARG A 628 46.69 -65.30 -17.94
C ARG A 628 47.36 -65.26 -16.57
N ARG A 629 47.73 -64.08 -16.08
CA ARG A 629 48.33 -63.92 -14.76
C ARG A 629 47.32 -64.03 -13.63
N LYS A 630 46.10 -63.52 -13.86
CA LYS A 630 44.99 -63.66 -12.92
C LYS A 630 44.74 -65.15 -12.63
N LEU A 631 44.69 -66.01 -13.65
CA LEU A 631 44.51 -67.46 -13.42
C LEU A 631 45.57 -68.10 -12.50
N SER A 632 46.85 -67.74 -12.65
CA SER A 632 47.91 -68.34 -11.81
C SER A 632 48.02 -67.70 -10.41
N GLN A 633 47.71 -66.41 -10.28
CA GLN A 633 47.87 -65.66 -9.03
C GLN A 633 46.60 -65.69 -8.17
N HIS A 634 45.43 -65.84 -8.77
CA HIS A 634 44.14 -65.78 -8.08
C HIS A 634 43.92 -66.95 -7.12
N GLU A 635 44.26 -68.18 -7.51
CA GLU A 635 44.09 -69.36 -6.64
C GLU A 635 44.98 -69.26 -5.39
N SER A 636 46.28 -68.97 -5.56
CA SER A 636 47.20 -68.81 -4.43
C SER A 636 46.86 -67.63 -3.52
N PHE A 637 46.41 -66.49 -4.08
CA PHE A 637 46.06 -65.32 -3.29
C PHE A 637 44.75 -65.50 -2.52
N SER A 638 43.73 -66.10 -3.15
CA SER A 638 42.43 -66.33 -2.50
C SER A 638 42.57 -67.25 -1.29
N HIS A 639 43.34 -68.33 -1.45
CA HIS A 639 43.69 -69.24 -0.36
C HIS A 639 44.44 -68.50 0.78
N HIS A 640 45.45 -67.70 0.44
CA HIS A 640 46.19 -66.92 1.42
C HIS A 640 45.32 -65.90 2.16
N THR A 641 44.36 -65.29 1.47
CA THR A 641 43.43 -64.31 2.06
C THR A 641 42.49 -64.98 3.06
N VAL A 642 41.94 -66.15 2.73
CA VAL A 642 41.12 -66.94 3.67
C VAL A 642 41.95 -67.32 4.91
N GLN A 643 43.20 -67.74 4.74
CA GLN A 643 44.08 -68.04 5.87
C GLN A 643 44.36 -66.79 6.72
N LEU A 644 44.50 -65.62 6.11
CA LEU A 644 44.69 -64.37 6.85
C LEU A 644 43.43 -64.00 7.65
N VAL A 645 42.23 -64.13 7.06
CA VAL A 645 40.96 -63.93 7.78
C VAL A 645 40.90 -64.82 9.01
N MET A 646 41.25 -66.10 8.86
CA MET A 646 41.31 -67.05 9.97
C MET A 646 42.34 -66.65 11.03
N ASN A 647 43.54 -66.20 10.62
CA ASN A 647 44.56 -65.76 11.56
C ASN A 647 44.10 -64.53 12.36
N VAL A 648 43.50 -63.53 11.70
CA VAL A 648 42.97 -62.34 12.37
C VAL A 648 41.85 -62.71 13.34
N LEU A 649 40.95 -63.62 12.95
CA LEU A 649 39.90 -64.14 13.84
C LEU A 649 40.51 -64.80 15.09
N HIS A 650 41.52 -65.66 14.90
CA HIS A 650 42.21 -66.35 15.98
C HIS A 650 43.04 -65.42 16.89
N GLU A 651 43.62 -64.35 16.36
CA GLU A 651 44.32 -63.34 17.16
C GLU A 651 43.35 -62.57 18.06
N LYS A 652 42.18 -62.21 17.52
CA LYS A 652 41.11 -61.54 18.28
C LYS A 652 40.45 -62.45 19.31
N ASN A 653 40.48 -63.76 19.09
CA ASN A 653 39.91 -64.74 20.01
C ASN A 653 40.72 -66.05 20.00
N LEU A 654 41.68 -66.14 20.93
CA LEU A 654 42.56 -67.30 21.03
C LEU A 654 41.80 -68.62 21.31
N ARG A 655 40.61 -68.55 21.93
CA ARG A 655 39.76 -69.71 22.23
C ARG A 655 39.15 -70.32 20.97
N GLU A 656 38.77 -69.48 20.00
CA GLU A 656 38.20 -69.91 18.72
C GLU A 656 39.17 -70.76 17.90
N LYS A 657 40.48 -70.52 18.04
CA LYS A 657 41.52 -71.33 17.39
C LYS A 657 41.54 -72.76 17.90
N GLU A 658 41.55 -72.93 19.22
CA GLU A 658 41.56 -74.26 19.84
C GLU A 658 40.24 -74.99 19.61
N HIS A 659 39.12 -74.25 19.64
CA HIS A 659 37.79 -74.76 19.31
C HIS A 659 37.71 -75.31 17.88
N SER A 660 38.13 -74.51 16.89
CA SER A 660 38.11 -74.92 15.48
C SER A 660 38.95 -76.19 15.24
N LEU A 661 40.09 -76.34 15.94
CA LEU A 661 40.92 -77.53 15.86
C LEU A 661 40.21 -78.77 16.44
N ARG A 662 39.62 -78.66 17.65
CA ARG A 662 38.90 -79.78 18.29
C ARG A 662 37.67 -80.20 17.50
N VAL A 663 36.89 -79.24 16.99
CA VAL A 663 35.72 -79.52 16.14
C VAL A 663 36.15 -80.22 14.85
N SER A 664 37.26 -79.78 14.24
CA SER A 664 37.82 -80.44 13.06
C SER A 664 38.23 -81.90 13.33
N GLU A 665 38.91 -82.17 14.45
CA GLU A 665 39.29 -83.53 14.85
C GLU A 665 38.06 -84.42 15.08
N LEU A 666 37.02 -83.90 15.72
CA LEU A 666 35.73 -84.60 15.95
C LEU A 666 35.00 -84.89 14.63
N CYS A 667 34.97 -83.94 13.70
CA CYS A 667 34.39 -84.12 12.37
C CYS A 667 35.10 -85.26 11.61
N VAL A 668 36.43 -85.27 11.61
CA VAL A 668 37.24 -86.31 10.95
C VAL A 668 37.03 -87.67 11.62
N ALA A 669 37.00 -87.74 12.96
CA ALA A 669 36.74 -88.98 13.68
C ALA A 669 35.34 -89.54 13.37
N THR A 670 34.34 -88.68 13.28
CA THR A 670 32.97 -89.04 12.89
C THR A 670 32.93 -89.57 11.46
N GLY A 671 33.54 -88.86 10.51
CA GLY A 671 33.63 -89.32 9.11
C GLY A 671 34.33 -90.67 8.96
N LYS A 672 35.41 -90.91 9.73
CA LYS A 672 36.11 -92.21 9.75
C LYS A 672 35.21 -93.33 10.26
N ALA A 673 34.47 -93.11 11.34
CA ALA A 673 33.51 -94.08 11.87
C ALA A 673 32.37 -94.37 10.87
N MET A 674 32.04 -93.41 10.00
CA MET A 674 31.04 -93.54 8.93
C MET A 674 31.60 -94.10 7.61
N ASN A 675 32.89 -94.49 7.56
CA ASN A 675 33.59 -95.00 6.38
C ASN A 675 33.63 -94.01 5.19
N PHE A 676 33.80 -92.71 5.45
CA PHE A 676 33.97 -91.70 4.40
C PHE A 676 35.33 -91.82 3.69
N SER A 677 35.41 -91.33 2.45
CA SER A 677 36.64 -91.37 1.66
C SER A 677 37.71 -90.41 2.21
N THR A 678 38.96 -90.60 1.81
CA THR A 678 40.05 -89.68 2.22
C THR A 678 39.76 -88.23 1.81
N ASP A 679 39.14 -88.03 0.65
CA ASP A 679 38.78 -86.69 0.16
C ASP A 679 37.68 -86.07 1.01
N ASP A 680 36.64 -86.83 1.36
CA ASP A 680 35.58 -86.39 2.29
C ASP A 680 36.14 -86.06 3.69
N LEU A 681 37.14 -86.81 4.16
CA LEU A 681 37.80 -86.54 5.44
C LEU A 681 38.61 -85.24 5.41
N ASN A 682 39.28 -84.95 4.28
CA ASN A 682 39.98 -83.68 4.08
C ASN A 682 38.98 -82.51 4.04
N GLU A 683 37.84 -82.68 3.37
CA GLU A 683 36.77 -81.70 3.35
C GLU A 683 36.17 -81.47 4.74
N LEU A 684 35.93 -82.52 5.53
CA LEU A 684 35.48 -82.41 6.92
C LEU A 684 36.51 -81.74 7.83
N HIS A 685 37.80 -82.02 7.61
CA HIS A 685 38.88 -81.35 8.31
C HIS A 685 38.84 -79.83 8.05
N MET A 686 38.79 -79.44 6.77
CA MET A 686 38.70 -78.04 6.35
C MET A 686 37.41 -77.37 6.83
N LEU A 687 36.29 -78.07 6.79
CA LEU A 687 35.01 -77.59 7.28
C LEU A 687 35.09 -77.25 8.77
N GLY A 688 35.63 -78.15 9.60
CA GLY A 688 35.83 -77.87 11.03
C GLY A 688 36.74 -76.68 11.30
N MET A 689 37.80 -76.51 10.50
CA MET A 689 38.71 -75.38 10.63
C MET A 689 38.10 -74.04 10.21
N LEU A 690 37.13 -74.03 9.29
CA LEU A 690 36.61 -72.82 8.65
C LEU A 690 35.16 -72.47 9.04
N HIS A 691 34.46 -73.32 9.79
CA HIS A 691 33.01 -73.16 10.01
C HIS A 691 32.61 -71.83 10.64
N ASP A 692 33.47 -71.31 11.50
CA ASP A 692 33.25 -70.07 12.24
C ASP A 692 33.97 -68.86 11.62
N ILE A 693 34.51 -68.98 10.40
CA ILE A 693 35.23 -67.89 9.71
C ILE A 693 34.39 -66.59 9.64
N GLY A 694 33.06 -66.71 9.55
CA GLY A 694 32.15 -65.57 9.49
C GLY A 694 32.05 -64.76 10.78
N LYS A 695 32.56 -65.26 11.92
CA LYS A 695 32.64 -64.48 13.17
C LYS A 695 33.52 -63.23 13.02
N ILE A 696 34.38 -63.18 11.99
CA ILE A 696 35.18 -61.99 11.67
C ILE A 696 34.32 -60.74 11.41
N GLY A 697 33.10 -60.90 10.91
CA GLY A 697 32.18 -59.81 10.64
C GLY A 697 31.27 -59.43 11.81
N ILE A 698 31.49 -60.03 13.00
CA ILE A 698 30.76 -59.73 14.23
C ILE A 698 31.59 -58.78 15.10
N ASP A 699 30.93 -57.81 15.73
CA ASP A 699 31.60 -56.84 16.60
C ASP A 699 32.34 -57.54 17.76
N GLU A 700 33.57 -57.10 18.01
CA GLU A 700 34.46 -57.72 19.00
C GLU A 700 33.90 -57.60 20.42
N SER A 701 33.17 -56.52 20.73
CA SER A 701 32.54 -56.35 22.04
C SER A 701 31.39 -57.33 22.27
N ILE A 702 30.72 -57.78 21.20
CA ILE A 702 29.69 -58.83 21.23
C ILE A 702 30.37 -60.19 21.35
N LEU A 703 31.39 -60.45 20.52
CA LEU A 703 32.09 -61.73 20.45
C LEU A 703 32.81 -62.08 21.77
N ASN A 704 33.42 -61.08 22.43
CA ASN A 704 34.20 -61.25 23.67
C ASN A 704 33.43 -60.85 24.94
N LYS A 705 32.09 -60.74 24.90
CA LYS A 705 31.29 -60.30 26.05
C LYS A 705 31.38 -61.31 27.20
N PRO A 706 31.75 -60.90 28.44
CA PRO A 706 31.89 -61.81 29.58
C PRO A 706 30.56 -62.26 30.21
N GLY A 707 29.42 -61.78 29.71
CA GLY A 707 28.07 -62.05 30.25
C GLY A 707 27.09 -62.51 29.17
N LYS A 708 25.84 -62.77 29.55
CA LYS A 708 24.80 -63.19 28.59
C LYS A 708 24.59 -62.10 27.51
N LEU A 709 24.47 -62.57 26.27
CA LEU A 709 24.07 -61.73 25.14
C LEU A 709 22.58 -61.36 25.27
N THR A 710 22.25 -60.15 24.85
CA THR A 710 20.88 -59.71 24.59
C THR A 710 20.32 -60.40 23.35
N ASP A 711 19.00 -60.32 23.14
CA ASP A 711 18.37 -60.91 21.97
C ASP A 711 18.88 -60.26 20.66
N GLU A 712 19.13 -58.95 20.68
CA GLU A 712 19.74 -58.21 19.57
C GLU A 712 21.17 -58.68 19.29
N GLU A 713 22.03 -58.75 20.31
CA GLU A 713 23.41 -59.23 20.17
C GLU A 713 23.47 -60.69 19.70
N TYR A 714 22.55 -61.53 20.18
CA TYR A 714 22.46 -62.93 19.75
C TYR A 714 21.99 -63.04 18.29
N ASN A 715 21.09 -62.17 17.83
CA ASN A 715 20.71 -62.10 16.43
C ASN A 715 21.87 -61.63 15.54
N GLU A 716 22.75 -60.75 16.03
CA GLU A 716 23.99 -60.41 15.32
C GLU A 716 24.90 -61.63 15.17
N ILE A 717 25.12 -62.43 16.23
CA ILE A 717 25.91 -63.67 16.13
C ILE A 717 25.32 -64.62 15.09
N LYS A 718 24.00 -64.76 14.98
CA LYS A 718 23.36 -65.66 14.00
C LYS A 718 23.68 -65.34 12.54
N ARG A 719 24.27 -64.18 12.24
CA ARG A 719 24.69 -63.79 10.89
C ARG A 719 25.99 -64.45 10.45
N HIS A 720 26.81 -64.98 11.36
CA HIS A 720 28.12 -65.54 11.00
C HIS A 720 28.08 -66.69 9.99
N PRO A 721 27.07 -67.59 9.92
CA PRO A 721 27.02 -68.62 8.88
C PRO A 721 26.82 -68.02 7.49
N GLU A 722 26.03 -66.94 7.39
CA GLU A 722 25.82 -66.22 6.13
C GLU A 722 27.07 -65.45 5.70
N ILE A 723 27.77 -64.81 6.65
CA ILE A 723 29.05 -64.14 6.38
C ILE A 723 30.10 -65.16 5.93
N GLY A 724 30.22 -66.29 6.64
CA GLY A 724 31.16 -67.36 6.30
C GLY A 724 30.86 -67.98 4.94
N TYR A 725 29.59 -68.18 4.61
CA TYR A 725 29.17 -68.59 3.27
C TYR A 725 29.64 -67.61 2.21
N ARG A 726 29.40 -66.30 2.39
CA ARG A 726 29.82 -65.28 1.41
C ARG A 726 31.32 -65.28 1.21
N ILE A 727 32.12 -65.30 2.29
CA ILE A 727 33.59 -65.37 2.25
C ILE A 727 34.04 -66.60 1.44
N LEU A 728 33.61 -67.80 1.84
CA LEU A 728 34.09 -69.05 1.24
C LEU A 728 33.57 -69.26 -0.20
N SER A 729 32.38 -68.79 -0.52
CA SER A 729 31.80 -68.88 -1.87
C SER A 729 32.56 -68.07 -2.92
N THR A 730 33.40 -67.10 -2.52
CA THR A 730 34.26 -66.34 -3.45
C THR A 730 35.49 -67.11 -3.92
N VAL A 731 35.79 -68.26 -3.28
CA VAL A 731 36.98 -69.06 -3.57
C VAL A 731 36.55 -70.44 -4.09
N ASN A 732 36.92 -70.77 -5.32
CA ASN A 732 36.50 -72.01 -5.99
C ASN A 732 36.82 -73.27 -5.17
N GLU A 733 37.98 -73.30 -4.50
CA GLU A 733 38.42 -74.42 -3.64
C GLU A 733 37.47 -74.68 -2.46
N TYR A 734 36.86 -73.63 -1.90
CA TYR A 734 35.98 -73.72 -0.74
C TYR A 734 34.49 -73.65 -1.08
N ALA A 735 34.15 -73.47 -2.36
CA ALA A 735 32.77 -73.32 -2.80
C ALA A 735 31.91 -74.53 -2.41
N ALA A 736 32.45 -75.75 -2.50
CA ALA A 736 31.77 -76.98 -2.09
C ALA A 736 31.46 -77.02 -0.57
N LEU A 737 32.34 -76.46 0.25
CA LEU A 737 32.20 -76.41 1.72
C LEU A 737 31.27 -75.29 2.19
N SER A 738 31.18 -74.20 1.43
CA SER A 738 30.41 -73.00 1.81
C SER A 738 28.97 -73.32 2.20
N GLY A 739 28.30 -74.23 1.47
CA GLY A 739 26.93 -74.63 1.78
C GLY A 739 26.79 -75.37 3.12
N ALA A 740 27.80 -76.16 3.49
CA ALA A 740 27.85 -76.80 4.81
C ALA A 740 28.08 -75.78 5.93
N VAL A 741 28.95 -74.78 5.70
CA VAL A 741 29.13 -73.64 6.60
C VAL A 741 27.86 -72.82 6.75
N LEU A 742 27.10 -72.57 5.68
CA LEU A 742 25.82 -71.85 5.79
C LEU A 742 24.83 -72.58 6.71
N SER A 743 24.83 -73.92 6.65
CA SER A 743 23.83 -74.77 7.30
C SER A 743 24.26 -75.36 8.64
N HIS A 744 25.44 -75.00 9.18
CA HIS A 744 26.00 -75.72 10.33
C HIS A 744 25.24 -75.50 11.65
N HIS A 745 24.43 -74.43 11.75
CA HIS A 745 23.50 -74.20 12.86
C HIS A 745 22.07 -74.67 12.57
N GLU A 746 21.85 -75.38 11.46
CA GLU A 746 20.56 -76.00 11.16
C GLU A 746 20.27 -77.16 12.12
N ARG A 747 19.03 -77.24 12.57
CA ARG A 747 18.60 -78.26 13.52
C ARG A 747 17.73 -79.28 12.82
N PHE A 748 17.91 -80.55 13.13
CA PHE A 748 17.15 -81.64 12.50
C PHE A 748 15.62 -81.50 12.63
N ASP A 749 15.15 -80.80 13.68
CA ASP A 749 13.74 -80.47 13.94
C ASP A 749 13.18 -79.30 13.10
N GLY A 750 14.04 -78.57 12.38
CA GLY A 750 13.69 -77.39 11.57
C GLY A 750 13.67 -76.07 12.35
N LYS A 751 14.13 -76.04 13.61
CA LYS A 751 14.19 -74.82 14.44
C LYS A 751 15.54 -74.08 14.37
N GLY A 752 16.46 -74.54 13.52
CA GLY A 752 17.78 -73.93 13.34
C GLY A 752 17.74 -72.66 12.48
N TYR A 753 18.92 -72.15 12.15
CA TYR A 753 19.12 -70.97 11.30
C TYR A 753 20.31 -71.19 10.36
N PRO A 754 20.41 -70.43 9.25
CA PRO A 754 19.51 -69.36 8.80
C PRO A 754 18.35 -69.80 7.90
N GLN A 755 18.45 -70.96 7.25
CA GLN A 755 17.53 -71.45 6.22
C GLN A 755 16.34 -72.26 6.77
N LYS A 756 16.40 -72.72 8.02
CA LYS A 756 15.37 -73.56 8.69
C LYS A 756 15.15 -74.89 7.96
N LEU A 757 16.24 -75.49 7.49
CA LEU A 757 16.22 -76.79 6.85
C LEU A 757 15.84 -77.88 7.88
N LYS A 758 15.10 -78.90 7.44
CA LYS A 758 14.57 -79.97 8.30
C LYS A 758 14.99 -81.35 7.83
N GLY A 759 15.41 -82.20 8.76
CA GLY A 759 15.78 -83.58 8.50
C GLY A 759 16.94 -83.71 7.51
N GLU A 760 16.77 -84.60 6.53
CA GLU A 760 17.79 -84.89 5.50
C GLU A 760 17.96 -83.78 4.44
N LYS A 761 17.15 -82.72 4.50
CA LYS A 761 17.41 -81.52 3.69
C LYS A 761 18.67 -80.77 4.14
N ILE A 762 19.14 -81.01 5.38
CA ILE A 762 20.39 -80.46 5.88
C ILE A 762 21.54 -81.31 5.31
N PRO A 763 22.54 -80.71 4.64
CA PRO A 763 23.69 -81.43 4.12
C PRO A 763 24.35 -82.33 5.17
N ILE A 764 24.81 -83.51 4.78
CA ILE A 764 25.39 -84.48 5.73
C ILE A 764 26.59 -83.89 6.49
N PHE A 765 27.45 -83.14 5.80
CA PHE A 765 28.59 -82.48 6.45
C PHE A 765 28.15 -81.40 7.45
N ALA A 766 27.11 -80.63 7.14
CA ALA A 766 26.51 -79.67 8.07
C ALA A 766 25.95 -80.36 9.34
N ARG A 767 25.33 -81.53 9.18
CA ARG A 767 24.85 -82.33 10.33
C ARG A 767 26.00 -82.86 11.20
N ILE A 768 27.09 -83.31 10.57
CA ILE A 768 28.28 -83.79 11.29
C ILE A 768 28.89 -82.67 12.12
N ILE A 769 29.13 -81.50 11.52
CA ILE A 769 29.73 -80.38 12.24
C ILE A 769 28.80 -79.81 13.32
N ALA A 770 27.49 -79.75 13.09
CA ALA A 770 26.53 -79.31 14.10
C ALA A 770 26.60 -80.17 15.38
N ILE A 771 26.83 -81.48 15.22
CA ILE A 771 27.00 -82.41 16.35
C ILE A 771 28.38 -82.20 17.01
N ALA A 772 29.43 -82.06 16.21
CA ALA A 772 30.79 -81.85 16.71
C ALA A 772 30.94 -80.53 17.50
N ASP A 773 30.41 -79.43 16.97
CA ASP A 773 30.38 -78.11 17.61
C ASP A 773 29.57 -78.14 18.92
N ALA A 774 28.36 -78.70 18.89
CA ALA A 774 27.55 -78.85 20.10
C ALA A 774 28.24 -79.71 21.18
N TYR A 775 28.93 -80.78 20.77
CA TYR A 775 29.70 -81.62 21.69
C TYR A 775 30.87 -80.85 22.31
N ASP A 776 31.69 -80.17 21.51
CA ASP A 776 32.81 -79.37 22.00
C ASP A 776 32.35 -78.28 22.97
N ALA A 777 31.24 -77.60 22.65
CA ALA A 777 30.63 -76.59 23.50
C ALA A 777 30.11 -77.12 24.84
N MET A 778 29.72 -78.41 24.92
CA MET A 778 29.29 -79.06 26.17
C MET A 778 30.45 -79.60 27.01
N THR A 779 31.58 -79.93 26.38
CA THR A 779 32.71 -80.61 27.04
C THR A 779 33.92 -79.73 27.33
N SER A 780 33.95 -78.50 26.81
CA SER A 780 35.05 -77.55 27.00
C SER A 780 34.71 -76.50 28.06
N ASP A 781 35.72 -76.08 28.83
CA ASP A 781 35.60 -74.97 29.79
C ASP A 781 35.44 -73.64 29.02
N ARG A 782 34.22 -73.08 29.02
CA ARG A 782 33.88 -71.79 28.39
C ARG A 782 34.07 -70.60 29.34
#